data_AF-A0A7J4EJK4-F1
#
_entry.id   AF-A0A7J4EJK4-F1
#
_cell.length_a   1.000
_cell.length_b   1.000
_cell.length_c   1.000
_cell.angle_alpha   90.00
_cell.angle_beta   90.00
_cell.angle_gamma   90.00
#
_symmetry.space_group_name_H-M   'P 1'
#
loop_
_entity.id
_entity.type
_entity.pdbx_description
1 polymer ?
#
loop_
_entity_poly.entity_id
_entity_poly.type
_entity_poly.pdbx_seq_one_letter_code
_entity_poly.pdbx_strand_id
1 'polypeptide(L)'
;MSGPVVTTIGLKTKMYDLVKVGFEGLMGEVIGIKQDKSIIQVYEDTSGIRPGEPVINTGMPLSVLLGPGLLSSIYDGIQRPLPVLKQKMGDFIKRGVFSEGLDLEKLWEFKPVVSKGRKVGGGDVIGKVQETENIVHNIMVPPNVEGTIDEIYEGKYKVNDPICILHDGTKLTMMQKWPVRHPRPVKKKLMPNIPLITGQRILDGLFPVAKGGTAAIPGPFGSGKCVTGDTPIMLANGILRTMKEVYENNKKNGAHYENIYEEWTHLNNSPIPVISFNHKLNSQGLFASSADTVYKGITSSIIRIKTRTGRIAEVTPIHKLFAVTQSLEIREVEARTLKVGDYLLTPRKINLKVDKKASKINAYSMFNEARVYDTKILIEIRNLIKDLCNTNNITMKTLAEQIGVSYNSLLNYYYLRTKPTVSFVKTLYEMANKKVVINNIGGSRKSNILPTLRLPEVNKEFAEFLGLLLGDGTLKSRSVVLYNNDEKILDRFEELASKLFGLNAKRDINNTVKCSIINSSVLVKLMLKIGLPSEHKSRQCRVLDIIMQSKEEILSAFLGAYFLCDGYVGDNDLEIGTASKDMQVSISYSLLRLGILHTIAYNESTKNYRIFIRGKDEIEKFYKHCKLSSKKFSAINNYLKDDKRGYTTIDIVPIAPKLVEKIYNEMNRPYTFLKENGIEIHNYIGNNESMSAKTFKKFAVLSNNSKLRSFAETLEFMFCDQIIEIESLNSTQEVYDITVPNTHNFVGGFGAILLHNTVTQQQLAKWSDTEIVVYIGCGERGNEMSEVLEEFPKLEDPKTGRPLMERTVLIANTSNMPVAAREASIYTGITIAEYYRDMGYDVSLMADSTSRWAEAMREISSRLEEMPGEEGYPAYLAARLSDFYERAGRVVNLNGSKGSVTIIGAVSPPGGDFSEPVTQNTLRIVKVFWALDAKLAQRRHFPSINWLDSYSLYLKTLEDWYNTNVSPEWTELREEAMETLQKESELQEIVQLVGSDALPEDQQLTLEIARMFREYFLQQNAYHPIDTYCTLEKQYKLLKAISKFAHQAYNALDDGVPITKIIALKSKDELAKVKFEKDFDNKLESILKEMDEEFRNFE
;
A
#
# COMPACT_ATOMS: atom_id res chain seq x y z
N MET A 1 -0.11 27.27 30.37
CA MET A 1 -0.10 25.98 29.65
C MET A 1 0.32 26.26 28.22
N SER A 2 1.18 25.42 27.66
CA SER A 2 1.65 25.53 26.27
C SER A 2 1.64 24.14 25.65
N GLY A 3 0.62 23.83 24.86
CA GLY A 3 0.40 22.48 24.33
C GLY A 3 0.38 21.41 25.43
N PRO A 4 1.26 20.37 25.38
CA PRO A 4 1.26 19.26 26.31
C PRO A 4 1.95 19.63 27.64
N VAL A 5 2.53 20.83 27.74
CA VAL A 5 3.29 21.29 28.90
C VAL A 5 2.38 22.10 29.81
N VAL A 6 2.20 21.57 31.02
CA VAL A 6 1.41 22.18 32.09
C VAL A 6 2.35 22.55 33.23
N THR A 7 2.15 23.72 33.82
CA THR A 7 2.93 24.16 35.00
C THR A 7 1.99 24.22 36.19
N THR A 8 2.35 23.53 37.27
CA THR A 8 1.65 23.59 38.56
C THR A 8 2.51 24.32 39.59
N ILE A 9 1.85 24.95 40.56
CA ILE A 9 2.48 25.75 41.63
C ILE A 9 2.12 25.12 42.98
N GLY A 10 3.11 24.96 43.86
CA GLY A 10 2.89 24.50 45.24
C GLY A 10 2.68 22.99 45.39
N LEU A 11 2.80 22.20 44.31
CA LEU A 11 2.76 20.74 44.38
C LEU A 11 4.16 20.18 44.68
N LYS A 12 4.29 19.44 45.78
CA LYS A 12 5.52 18.69 46.07
C LYS A 12 5.63 17.49 45.12
N THR A 13 6.61 17.54 44.24
CA THR A 13 6.89 16.48 43.26
C THR A 13 8.38 16.16 43.22
N LYS A 14 8.71 14.99 42.70
CA LYS A 14 10.06 14.63 42.28
C LYS A 14 10.14 14.63 40.76
N MET A 15 11.35 14.75 40.23
CA MET A 15 11.59 14.55 38.80
C MET A 15 11.07 13.18 38.37
N TYR A 16 10.36 13.15 37.24
CA TYR A 16 9.72 11.99 36.62
C TYR A 16 8.51 11.42 37.37
N ASP A 17 8.03 12.07 38.43
CA ASP A 17 6.78 11.66 39.07
C ASP A 17 5.62 11.73 38.08
N LEU A 18 4.80 10.68 38.07
CA LEU A 18 3.58 10.64 37.30
C LEU A 18 2.48 11.42 38.05
N VAL A 19 1.79 12.29 37.34
CA VAL A 19 0.75 13.16 37.87
C VAL A 19 -0.54 13.02 37.06
N LYS A 20 -1.68 13.27 37.70
CA LYS A 20 -2.98 13.39 37.05
C LYS A 20 -3.37 14.86 36.98
N VAL A 21 -3.57 15.37 35.77
CA VAL A 21 -3.81 16.78 35.47
C VAL A 21 -5.26 16.99 35.08
N GLY A 22 -5.90 17.98 35.69
CA GLY A 22 -7.27 18.36 35.35
C GLY A 22 -8.34 17.54 36.08
N PHE A 23 -9.61 17.94 35.93
CA PHE A 23 -10.74 17.15 36.45
C PHE A 23 -10.88 15.78 35.76
N GLU A 24 -10.42 15.70 34.51
CA GLU A 24 -10.39 14.45 33.73
C GLU A 24 -9.25 13.52 34.15
N GLY A 25 -8.30 14.00 34.95
CA GLY A 25 -7.19 13.19 35.47
C GLY A 25 -6.23 12.71 34.39
N LEU A 26 -5.89 13.57 33.41
CA LEU A 26 -4.99 13.23 32.31
C LEU A 26 -3.60 12.87 32.84
N MET A 27 -3.03 11.80 32.32
CA MET A 27 -1.71 11.34 32.73
C MET A 27 -0.63 12.31 32.24
N GLY A 28 0.28 12.70 33.13
CA GLY A 28 1.49 13.43 32.78
C GLY A 28 2.68 13.05 33.65
N GLU A 29 3.87 13.50 33.27
CA GLU A 29 5.14 13.25 33.94
C GLU A 29 5.83 14.58 34.28
N VAL A 30 6.39 14.69 35.48
CA VAL A 30 7.16 15.87 35.89
C VAL A 30 8.53 15.87 35.20
N ILE A 31 8.78 16.86 34.36
CA ILE A 31 10.00 16.97 33.55
C ILE A 31 10.90 18.15 33.94
N GLY A 32 10.45 19.00 34.85
CA GLY A 32 11.27 20.08 35.39
C GLY A 32 10.72 20.62 36.69
N ILE A 33 11.61 21.02 37.59
CA ILE A 33 11.24 21.65 38.87
C ILE A 33 12.03 22.95 38.99
N LYS A 34 11.32 24.08 39.09
CA LYS A 34 11.89 25.41 39.30
C LYS A 34 11.24 26.03 40.53
N GLN A 35 11.97 26.01 41.66
CA GLN A 35 11.49 26.51 42.95
C GLN A 35 10.17 25.84 43.39
N ASP A 36 9.06 26.58 43.40
CA ASP A 36 7.71 26.10 43.75
C ASP A 36 6.89 25.62 42.54
N LYS A 37 7.46 25.72 41.33
CA LYS A 37 6.83 25.32 40.07
C LYS A 37 7.30 23.95 39.62
N SER A 38 6.35 23.07 39.31
CA SER A 38 6.62 21.81 38.62
C SER A 38 6.12 21.90 37.18
N ILE A 39 6.99 21.58 36.23
CA ILE A 39 6.71 21.51 34.79
C ILE A 39 6.37 20.06 34.46
N ILE A 40 5.19 19.86 33.89
CA ILE A 40 4.58 18.55 33.64
C ILE A 40 4.36 18.40 32.14
N GLN A 41 4.74 17.25 31.61
CA GLN A 41 4.44 16.80 30.25
C GLN A 41 3.27 15.84 30.28
N VAL A 42 2.14 16.26 29.70
CA VAL A 42 0.92 15.45 29.61
C VAL A 42 1.02 14.50 28.42
N TYR A 43 0.72 13.21 28.65
CA TYR A 43 0.72 12.15 27.63
C TYR A 43 -0.57 12.10 26.80
N GLU A 44 -1.46 13.08 26.95
CA GLU A 44 -2.75 13.17 26.29
C GLU A 44 -3.02 14.60 25.84
N ASP A 45 -4.02 14.80 24.99
CA ASP A 45 -4.40 16.14 24.51
C ASP A 45 -4.92 17.01 25.67
N THR A 46 -4.26 18.15 25.89
CA THR A 46 -4.56 19.12 26.95
C THR A 46 -5.65 20.14 26.58
N SER A 47 -6.20 20.05 25.36
CA SER A 47 -7.24 20.96 24.88
C SER A 47 -8.47 20.92 25.80
N GLY A 48 -8.80 22.06 26.41
CA GLY A 48 -9.95 22.19 27.31
C GLY A 48 -9.59 22.31 28.80
N ILE A 49 -8.36 21.94 29.20
CA ILE A 49 -7.87 22.18 30.57
C ILE A 49 -7.74 23.70 30.80
N ARG A 50 -8.09 24.17 32.00
CA ARG A 50 -8.01 25.57 32.41
C ARG A 50 -7.03 25.77 33.57
N PRO A 51 -6.37 26.94 33.66
CA PRO A 51 -5.63 27.31 34.87
C PRO A 51 -6.52 27.22 36.12
N GLY A 52 -6.01 26.59 37.18
CA GLY A 52 -6.73 26.41 38.45
C GLY A 52 -7.34 25.00 38.65
N GLU A 53 -7.30 24.15 37.63
CA GLU A 53 -7.70 22.74 37.77
C GLU A 53 -6.72 21.93 38.65
N PRO A 54 -7.19 20.85 39.31
CA PRO A 54 -6.37 20.08 40.23
C PRO A 54 -5.26 19.30 39.51
N VAL A 55 -4.12 19.18 40.19
CA VAL A 55 -3.03 18.28 39.79
C VAL A 55 -2.70 17.37 40.96
N ILE A 56 -2.83 16.07 40.77
CA ILE A 56 -2.62 15.05 41.81
C ILE A 56 -1.34 14.29 41.49
N ASN A 57 -0.37 14.31 42.40
CA ASN A 57 0.83 13.49 42.28
C ASN A 57 0.54 12.04 42.69
N THR A 58 0.94 11.07 41.86
CA THR A 58 0.84 9.64 42.20
C THR A 58 2.00 9.17 43.08
N GLY A 59 3.09 9.95 43.17
CA GLY A 59 4.28 9.64 43.96
C GLY A 59 5.18 8.55 43.36
N MET A 60 4.88 8.08 42.14
CA MET A 60 5.65 7.06 41.45
C MET A 60 5.98 7.52 40.03
N PRO A 61 7.16 7.16 39.49
CA PRO A 61 7.50 7.41 38.10
C PRO A 61 6.72 6.51 37.13
N LEU A 62 6.72 6.85 35.84
CA LEU A 62 6.14 6.01 34.80
C LEU A 62 6.72 4.59 34.88
N SER A 63 5.83 3.63 35.15
CA SER A 63 6.19 2.25 35.44
C SER A 63 5.30 1.30 34.67
N VAL A 64 5.87 0.16 34.25
CA VAL A 64 5.15 -0.93 33.59
C VAL A 64 4.82 -2.03 34.58
N LEU A 65 3.67 -2.67 34.37
CA LEU A 65 3.27 -3.91 35.02
C LEU A 65 3.94 -5.09 34.31
N LEU A 66 4.62 -5.94 35.08
CA LEU A 66 5.36 -7.09 34.58
C LEU A 66 4.85 -8.35 35.26
N GLY A 67 4.33 -9.30 34.49
CA GLY A 67 3.75 -10.54 35.00
C GLY A 67 3.07 -11.36 33.89
N PRO A 68 2.43 -12.49 34.22
CA PRO A 68 1.74 -13.31 33.23
C PRO A 68 0.59 -12.57 32.53
N GLY A 69 0.53 -12.67 31.20
CA GLY A 69 -0.44 -11.97 30.34
C GLY A 69 0.14 -10.87 29.46
N LEU A 70 1.47 -10.70 29.47
CA LEU A 70 2.17 -9.77 28.59
C LEU A 70 2.29 -10.31 27.15
N LEU A 71 2.50 -11.62 26.98
CA LEU A 71 2.54 -12.24 25.65
C LEU A 71 1.17 -12.20 24.99
N SER A 72 1.15 -12.15 23.66
CA SER A 72 -0.07 -12.01 22.83
C SER A 72 -0.85 -10.71 23.03
N SER A 73 -0.36 -9.79 23.86
CA SER A 73 -0.99 -8.50 24.13
C SER A 73 -0.52 -7.40 23.18
N ILE A 74 -1.44 -6.47 22.90
CA ILE A 74 -1.22 -5.30 22.07
C ILE A 74 -1.40 -4.05 22.95
N TYR A 75 -0.33 -3.30 23.13
CA TYR A 75 -0.25 -2.13 24.00
C TYR A 75 -0.11 -0.83 23.22
N ASP A 76 -0.49 0.28 23.84
CA ASP A 76 0.00 1.60 23.44
C ASP A 76 1.36 1.94 24.08
N GLY A 77 1.86 3.16 23.83
CA GLY A 77 3.17 3.60 24.32
C GLY A 77 3.36 3.63 25.85
N ILE A 78 2.27 3.60 26.63
CA ILE A 78 2.29 3.60 28.10
C ILE A 78 1.69 2.32 28.69
N GLN A 79 1.69 1.23 27.93
CA GLN A 79 1.23 -0.10 28.34
C GLN A 79 -0.29 -0.22 28.61
N ARG A 80 -1.13 0.56 27.92
CA ARG A 80 -2.59 0.34 27.95
C ARG A 80 -3.00 -0.65 26.86
N PRO A 81 -3.76 -1.71 27.18
CA PRO A 81 -4.15 -2.72 26.20
C PRO A 81 -5.17 -2.17 25.21
N LEU A 82 -4.79 -2.03 23.94
CA LEU A 82 -5.63 -1.47 22.87
C LEU A 82 -6.95 -2.24 22.65
N PRO A 83 -6.99 -3.59 22.69
CA PRO A 83 -8.25 -4.34 22.57
C PRO A 83 -9.26 -4.02 23.68
N VAL A 84 -8.80 -3.84 24.92
CA VAL A 84 -9.65 -3.50 26.08
C VAL A 84 -10.12 -2.05 25.99
N LEU A 85 -9.24 -1.15 25.57
CA LEU A 85 -9.57 0.24 25.30
C LEU A 85 -10.65 0.36 24.23
N LYS A 86 -10.56 -0.42 23.15
CA LYS A 86 -11.58 -0.48 22.09
C LYS A 86 -12.93 -0.94 22.62
N GLN A 87 -12.96 -1.96 23.48
CA GLN A 87 -14.21 -2.43 24.09
C GLN A 87 -14.87 -1.37 24.99
N LYS A 88 -14.07 -0.57 25.72
CA LYS A 88 -14.59 0.49 26.60
C LYS A 88 -14.99 1.77 25.87
N MET A 89 -14.27 2.15 24.82
CA MET A 89 -14.37 3.49 24.20
C MET A 89 -14.95 3.50 22.78
N GLY A 90 -15.02 2.35 22.11
CA GLY A 90 -15.34 2.23 20.69
C GLY A 90 -14.11 2.36 19.81
N ASP A 91 -14.30 2.77 18.55
CA ASP A 91 -13.21 2.81 17.55
C ASP A 91 -12.21 3.96 17.74
N PHE A 92 -12.49 4.93 18.64
CA PHE A 92 -11.63 6.08 18.90
C PHE A 92 -11.11 6.09 20.35
N ILE A 93 -9.84 6.50 20.52
CA ILE A 93 -9.22 6.65 21.85
C ILE A 93 -9.69 7.96 22.49
N LYS A 94 -10.47 7.87 23.56
CA LYS A 94 -10.90 9.01 24.37
C LYS A 94 -9.88 9.34 25.47
N ARG A 95 -9.89 10.57 25.94
CA ARG A 95 -8.99 11.09 26.99
C ARG A 95 -9.45 10.67 28.39
N GLY A 96 -8.51 10.61 29.34
CA GLY A 96 -8.77 10.35 30.75
C GLY A 96 -9.18 8.91 31.08
N VAL A 97 -9.15 8.00 30.09
CA VAL A 97 -9.52 6.59 30.30
C VAL A 97 -8.29 5.76 30.65
N PHE A 98 -8.32 5.20 31.85
CA PHE A 98 -7.28 4.34 32.36
C PHE A 98 -7.69 2.86 32.24
N SER A 99 -6.75 2.02 31.82
CA SER A 99 -6.86 0.56 31.88
C SER A 99 -5.52 0.00 32.33
N GLU A 100 -5.57 -1.00 33.21
CA GLU A 100 -4.38 -1.71 33.66
C GLU A 100 -3.73 -2.47 32.50
N GLY A 101 -2.41 -2.58 32.51
CA GLY A 101 -1.61 -3.26 31.50
C GLY A 101 -1.74 -4.79 31.51
N LEU A 102 -2.26 -5.36 32.59
CA LEU A 102 -2.52 -6.80 32.74
C LEU A 102 -3.99 -7.03 33.09
N ASP A 103 -4.51 -8.19 32.68
CA ASP A 103 -5.83 -8.64 33.12
C ASP A 103 -5.73 -9.13 34.57
N LEU A 104 -6.27 -8.31 35.48
CA LEU A 104 -6.27 -8.59 36.92
C LEU A 104 -7.28 -9.66 37.32
N GLU A 105 -8.25 -10.01 36.47
CA GLU A 105 -9.30 -10.97 36.78
C GLU A 105 -8.97 -12.38 36.30
N LYS A 106 -8.04 -12.51 35.33
CA LYS A 106 -7.60 -13.80 34.79
C LYS A 106 -6.89 -14.64 35.85
N LEU A 107 -7.33 -15.89 36.00
CA LEU A 107 -6.71 -16.88 36.88
C LEU A 107 -5.58 -17.63 36.15
N TRP A 108 -4.43 -17.71 36.81
CA TRP A 108 -3.25 -18.42 36.35
C TRP A 108 -2.90 -19.57 37.31
N GLU A 109 -2.53 -20.72 36.76
CA GLU A 109 -2.06 -21.87 37.55
C GLU A 109 -0.59 -21.65 37.93
N PHE A 110 -0.36 -21.34 39.21
CA PHE A 110 0.95 -21.10 39.77
C PHE A 110 1.50 -22.37 40.43
N LYS A 111 2.71 -22.77 40.02
CA LYS A 111 3.44 -23.92 40.54
C LYS A 111 4.70 -23.45 41.28
N PRO A 112 4.77 -23.57 42.62
CA PRO A 112 5.94 -23.15 43.37
C PRO A 112 7.16 -24.05 43.07
N VAL A 113 8.35 -23.45 43.02
CA VAL A 113 9.63 -24.16 42.83
C VAL A 113 10.49 -24.12 44.10
N VAL A 114 10.05 -23.33 45.09
CA VAL A 114 10.74 -23.13 46.36
C VAL A 114 9.83 -23.52 47.53
N SER A 115 10.42 -23.92 48.65
CA SER A 115 9.72 -24.29 49.87
C SER A 115 9.84 -23.22 50.96
N LYS A 116 8.93 -23.26 51.94
CA LYS A 116 9.01 -22.49 53.18
C LYS A 116 10.40 -22.59 53.83
N GLY A 117 10.90 -21.47 54.37
CA GLY A 117 12.20 -21.36 55.04
C GLY A 117 13.39 -21.07 54.12
N ARG A 118 13.21 -21.05 52.80
CA ARG A 118 14.29 -20.69 51.86
C ARG A 118 14.55 -19.18 51.89
N LYS A 119 15.83 -18.80 51.98
CA LYS A 119 16.28 -17.43 51.70
C LYS A 119 16.22 -17.16 50.20
N VAL A 120 15.61 -16.05 49.82
CA VAL A 120 15.48 -15.60 48.45
C VAL A 120 15.95 -14.15 48.33
N GLY A 121 16.64 -13.86 47.24
CA GLY A 121 17.05 -12.50 46.86
C GLY A 121 16.39 -12.06 45.56
N GLY A 122 16.63 -10.80 45.17
CA GLY A 122 16.10 -10.23 43.94
C GLY A 122 16.44 -11.09 42.72
N GLY A 123 15.41 -11.40 41.91
CA GLY A 123 15.51 -12.21 40.71
C GLY A 123 15.35 -13.73 40.90
N ASP A 124 15.41 -14.25 42.14
CA ASP A 124 15.21 -15.68 42.40
C ASP A 124 13.84 -16.16 41.94
N VAL A 125 13.78 -17.33 41.29
CA VAL A 125 12.53 -17.92 40.78
C VAL A 125 11.80 -18.61 41.93
N ILE A 126 10.60 -18.11 42.28
CA ILE A 126 9.75 -18.67 43.34
C ILE A 126 8.72 -19.65 42.79
N GLY A 127 8.34 -19.52 41.53
CA GLY A 127 7.41 -20.43 40.88
C GLY A 127 7.30 -20.22 39.38
N LYS A 128 6.45 -21.01 38.74
CA LYS A 128 6.25 -21.05 37.29
C LYS A 128 4.77 -20.97 36.95
N VAL A 129 4.47 -20.31 35.84
CA VAL A 129 3.13 -20.23 35.23
C VAL A 129 3.26 -20.55 33.75
N GLN A 130 2.37 -21.37 33.22
CA GLN A 130 2.30 -21.56 31.76
C GLN A 130 1.56 -20.38 31.14
N GLU A 131 2.25 -19.49 30.43
CA GLU A 131 1.63 -18.27 29.85
C GLU A 131 1.03 -18.54 28.48
N THR A 132 1.83 -19.13 27.59
CA THR A 132 1.41 -19.67 26.29
C THR A 132 1.85 -21.11 26.18
N GLU A 133 1.43 -21.86 25.17
CA GLU A 133 1.78 -23.29 25.11
C GLU A 133 3.29 -23.55 24.98
N ASN A 134 4.04 -22.60 24.43
CA ASN A 134 5.50 -22.70 24.26
C ASN A 134 6.32 -22.00 25.35
N ILE A 135 5.76 -21.01 26.04
CA ILE A 135 6.51 -20.17 26.99
C ILE A 135 6.07 -20.42 28.43
N VAL A 136 7.06 -20.82 29.24
CA VAL A 136 6.92 -20.92 30.70
C VAL A 136 7.34 -19.60 31.34
N HIS A 137 6.42 -18.94 32.00
CA HIS A 137 6.67 -17.69 32.70
C HIS A 137 7.26 -17.98 34.09
N ASN A 138 8.52 -17.59 34.29
CA ASN A 138 9.19 -17.71 35.59
C ASN A 138 8.79 -16.53 36.48
N ILE A 139 8.14 -16.81 37.61
CA ILE A 139 7.80 -15.80 38.60
C ILE A 139 9.01 -15.56 39.49
N MET A 140 9.57 -14.35 39.40
CA MET A 140 10.81 -13.95 40.07
C MET A 140 10.53 -12.98 41.22
N VAL A 141 11.34 -13.05 42.28
CA VAL A 141 11.34 -12.02 43.33
C VAL A 141 11.74 -10.67 42.70
N PRO A 142 11.04 -9.56 42.99
CA PRO A 142 11.42 -8.25 42.48
C PRO A 142 12.86 -7.88 42.86
N PRO A 143 13.64 -7.17 42.01
CA PRO A 143 15.08 -7.00 42.21
C PRO A 143 15.49 -6.34 43.54
N ASN A 144 14.64 -5.50 44.12
CA ASN A 144 14.92 -4.74 45.34
C ASN A 144 14.44 -5.44 46.62
N VAL A 145 13.97 -6.69 46.52
CA VAL A 145 13.39 -7.44 47.65
C VAL A 145 14.28 -8.64 47.97
N GLU A 146 14.56 -8.82 49.25
CA GLU A 146 15.25 -9.99 49.80
C GLU A 146 14.57 -10.43 51.10
N GLY A 147 14.63 -11.71 51.43
CA GLY A 147 14.02 -12.21 52.65
C GLY A 147 14.01 -13.73 52.75
N THR A 148 13.31 -14.24 53.76
CA THR A 148 13.07 -15.68 53.94
C THR A 148 11.59 -15.96 53.74
N ILE A 149 11.26 -16.98 52.96
CA ILE A 149 9.87 -17.36 52.68
C ILE A 149 9.22 -17.92 53.94
N ASP A 150 8.11 -17.31 54.37
CA ASP A 150 7.28 -17.81 55.45
C ASP A 150 6.12 -18.65 54.91
N GLU A 151 5.40 -18.17 53.89
CA GLU A 151 4.31 -18.90 53.26
C GLU A 151 4.42 -18.83 51.73
N ILE A 152 4.10 -19.93 51.05
CA ILE A 152 4.01 -20.01 49.58
C ILE A 152 2.83 -20.92 49.21
N TYR A 153 2.02 -20.49 48.25
CA TYR A 153 0.77 -21.19 47.92
C TYR A 153 0.81 -21.75 46.50
N GLU A 154 0.23 -22.93 46.29
CA GLU A 154 0.06 -23.58 44.98
C GLU A 154 -1.42 -23.56 44.57
N GLY A 155 -1.70 -23.31 43.29
CA GLY A 155 -3.08 -23.31 42.79
C GLY A 155 -3.36 -22.24 41.73
N LYS A 156 -4.64 -21.93 41.54
CA LYS A 156 -5.10 -20.91 40.59
C LYS A 156 -5.29 -19.58 41.31
N TYR A 157 -4.54 -18.57 40.89
CA TYR A 157 -4.52 -17.24 41.48
C TYR A 157 -4.60 -16.15 40.42
N LYS A 158 -5.09 -14.97 40.79
CA LYS A 158 -4.99 -13.77 39.96
C LYS A 158 -3.58 -13.19 40.03
N VAL A 159 -3.21 -12.36 39.06
CA VAL A 159 -1.85 -11.76 39.03
C VAL A 159 -1.55 -10.85 40.23
N ASN A 160 -2.58 -10.31 40.88
CA ASN A 160 -2.50 -9.45 42.07
C ASN A 160 -2.72 -10.18 43.40
N ASP A 161 -3.06 -11.48 43.38
CA ASP A 161 -3.19 -12.26 44.60
C ASP A 161 -1.81 -12.54 45.21
N PRO A 162 -1.69 -12.51 46.55
CA PRO A 162 -0.43 -12.86 47.22
C PRO A 162 -0.17 -14.36 47.09
N ILE A 163 0.89 -14.73 46.37
CA ILE A 163 1.32 -16.12 46.16
C ILE A 163 2.45 -16.54 47.11
N CYS A 164 3.15 -15.57 47.70
CA CYS A 164 4.22 -15.81 48.66
C CYS A 164 4.29 -14.67 49.68
N ILE A 165 4.56 -15.01 50.95
CA ILE A 165 4.73 -14.06 52.05
C ILE A 165 6.12 -14.28 52.65
N LEU A 166 6.89 -13.19 52.79
CA LEU A 166 8.19 -13.19 53.44
C LEU A 166 8.03 -12.98 54.96
N HIS A 167 9.04 -13.39 55.73
CA HIS A 167 9.05 -13.29 57.19
C HIS A 167 8.91 -11.86 57.75
N ASP A 168 9.25 -10.84 56.97
CA ASP A 168 9.08 -9.42 57.31
C ASP A 168 7.64 -8.92 57.05
N GLY A 169 6.76 -9.78 56.55
CA GLY A 169 5.38 -9.46 56.16
C GLY A 169 5.20 -8.99 54.72
N THR A 170 6.29 -8.90 53.94
CA THR A 170 6.23 -8.48 52.53
C THR A 170 5.49 -9.53 51.69
N LYS A 171 4.45 -9.09 50.97
CA LYS A 171 3.65 -9.95 50.10
C LYS A 171 4.15 -9.88 48.66
N LEU A 172 4.46 -11.03 48.08
CA LEU A 172 4.84 -11.19 46.68
C LEU A 172 3.64 -11.71 45.89
N THR A 173 3.37 -11.07 44.76
CA THR A 173 2.34 -11.47 43.79
C THR A 173 3.02 -11.96 42.50
N MET A 174 2.24 -12.41 41.52
CA MET A 174 2.77 -12.75 40.18
C MET A 174 3.13 -11.51 39.34
N MET A 175 2.75 -10.31 39.79
CA MET A 175 2.96 -9.05 39.10
C MET A 175 3.92 -8.14 39.85
N GLN A 176 4.91 -7.57 39.16
CA GLN A 176 5.78 -6.52 39.67
C GLN A 176 5.63 -5.22 38.89
N LYS A 177 5.95 -4.09 39.51
CA LYS A 177 6.00 -2.78 38.85
C LYS A 177 7.44 -2.35 38.69
N TRP A 178 7.81 -1.84 37.51
CA TRP A 178 9.17 -1.35 37.27
C TRP A 178 9.20 -0.03 36.50
N PRO A 179 9.98 0.97 36.94
CA PRO A 179 10.11 2.25 36.24
C PRO A 179 10.81 2.12 34.89
N VAL A 180 10.18 2.59 33.81
CA VAL A 180 10.65 2.34 32.43
C VAL A 180 11.97 3.02 32.08
N ARG A 181 12.28 4.13 32.75
CA ARG A 181 13.51 4.91 32.56
C ARG A 181 14.72 4.34 33.31
N HIS A 182 14.53 3.37 34.21
CA HIS A 182 15.64 2.72 34.92
C HIS A 182 15.85 1.31 34.36
N PRO A 183 17.08 0.95 33.95
CA PRO A 183 17.37 -0.39 33.47
C PRO A 183 17.19 -1.42 34.59
N ARG A 184 16.64 -2.59 34.27
CA ARG A 184 16.53 -3.69 35.23
C ARG A 184 17.92 -4.24 35.58
N PRO A 185 18.26 -4.40 36.87
CA PRO A 185 19.61 -4.74 37.31
C PRO A 185 20.00 -6.16 36.89
N VAL A 186 21.28 -6.31 36.56
CA VAL A 186 21.90 -7.59 36.16
C VAL A 186 23.16 -7.83 36.96
N LYS A 187 23.57 -9.09 37.09
CA LYS A 187 24.78 -9.45 37.84
C LYS A 187 26.05 -9.09 37.09
N LYS A 188 26.09 -9.37 35.78
CA LYS A 188 27.24 -9.09 34.91
C LYS A 188 26.83 -9.05 33.44
N LYS A 189 27.31 -8.06 32.68
CA LYS A 189 27.22 -8.02 31.21
C LYS A 189 28.32 -8.91 30.62
N LEU A 190 27.96 -9.80 29.70
CA LEU A 190 28.85 -10.73 29.02
C LEU A 190 29.22 -10.20 27.63
N MET A 191 30.35 -10.66 27.10
CA MET A 191 30.64 -10.44 25.68
C MET A 191 29.66 -11.26 24.82
N PRO A 192 29.06 -10.65 23.79
CA PRO A 192 28.10 -11.32 22.92
C PRO A 192 28.86 -12.17 21.87
N ASN A 193 29.08 -13.44 22.20
CA ASN A 193 29.85 -14.41 21.43
C ASN A 193 29.00 -15.54 20.82
N ILE A 194 27.69 -15.31 20.68
CA ILE A 194 26.76 -16.24 20.02
C ILE A 194 26.05 -15.43 18.93
N PRO A 195 25.97 -15.90 17.67
CA PRO A 195 25.25 -15.19 16.62
C PRO A 195 23.73 -15.30 16.82
N LEU A 196 23.02 -14.23 16.49
CA LEU A 196 21.58 -14.25 16.25
C LEU A 196 21.35 -14.85 14.87
N ILE A 197 20.62 -15.95 14.78
CA ILE A 197 20.33 -16.62 13.52
C ILE A 197 19.00 -16.05 13.00
N THR A 198 19.07 -15.26 11.92
CA THR A 198 17.91 -14.63 11.28
C THR A 198 17.33 -15.50 10.16
N GLY A 199 18.09 -16.48 9.67
CA GLY A 199 17.76 -17.27 8.49
C GLY A 199 17.97 -16.54 7.17
N GLN A 200 18.44 -15.29 7.20
CA GLN A 200 18.76 -14.49 6.02
C GLN A 200 20.26 -14.58 5.73
N ARG A 201 20.64 -15.06 4.54
CA ARG A 201 22.03 -15.38 4.19
C ARG A 201 22.96 -14.18 4.25
N ILE A 202 22.53 -13.04 3.73
CA ILE A 202 23.34 -11.80 3.77
C ILE A 202 23.54 -11.31 5.21
N LEU A 203 22.56 -11.51 6.09
CA LEU A 203 22.64 -11.09 7.50
C LEU A 203 23.49 -12.07 8.29
N ASP A 204 23.18 -13.35 8.26
CA ASP A 204 23.88 -14.36 9.06
C ASP A 204 25.29 -14.67 8.54
N GLY A 205 25.48 -14.57 7.21
CA GLY A 205 26.72 -14.83 6.50
C GLY A 205 27.68 -13.64 6.52
N LEU A 206 27.27 -12.52 5.93
CA LEU A 206 28.16 -11.36 5.76
C LEU A 206 28.12 -10.39 6.95
N PHE A 207 26.93 -10.06 7.46
CA PHE A 207 26.77 -8.99 8.47
C PHE A 207 26.06 -9.45 9.76
N PRO A 208 26.60 -10.46 10.47
CA PRO A 208 25.89 -11.09 11.57
C PRO A 208 25.76 -10.17 12.77
N VAL A 209 24.65 -10.29 13.48
CA VAL A 209 24.44 -9.69 14.79
C VAL A 209 24.63 -10.76 15.84
N ALA A 210 25.29 -10.43 16.95
CA ALA A 210 25.36 -11.35 18.08
C ALA A 210 24.09 -11.27 18.94
N LYS A 211 23.72 -12.37 19.63
CA LYS A 211 22.67 -12.36 20.65
C LYS A 211 23.05 -11.43 21.79
N GLY A 212 22.20 -10.45 22.07
CA GLY A 212 22.52 -9.34 22.96
C GLY A 212 23.18 -8.15 22.26
N GLY A 213 23.30 -8.20 20.93
CA GLY A 213 23.91 -7.16 20.12
C GLY A 213 22.94 -6.04 19.74
N THR A 214 23.45 -5.12 18.94
CA THR A 214 22.74 -3.93 18.47
C THR A 214 22.96 -3.79 16.96
N ALA A 215 21.88 -3.53 16.24
CA ALA A 215 21.88 -3.32 14.79
C ALA A 215 21.00 -2.13 14.42
N ALA A 216 21.40 -1.40 13.38
CA ALA A 216 20.58 -0.38 12.74
C ALA A 216 20.30 -0.75 11.28
N ILE A 217 19.06 -0.51 10.87
CA ILE A 217 18.60 -0.68 9.49
C ILE A 217 18.16 0.70 8.99
N PRO A 218 19.00 1.46 8.29
CA PRO A 218 18.51 2.63 7.58
C PRO A 218 17.81 2.20 6.29
N GLY A 219 16.70 2.83 5.96
CA GLY A 219 16.08 2.66 4.64
C GLY A 219 15.19 3.84 4.24
N PRO A 220 15.13 4.19 2.95
CA PRO A 220 14.13 5.14 2.46
C PRO A 220 12.71 4.56 2.61
N PHE A 221 11.74 5.44 2.86
CA PHE A 221 10.32 5.06 2.92
C PHE A 221 9.88 4.51 1.55
N GLY A 222 9.19 3.37 1.55
CA GLY A 222 8.57 2.82 0.33
C GLY A 222 9.60 2.28 -0.66
N SER A 223 9.86 0.96 -0.60
CA SER A 223 10.78 0.24 -1.48
C SER A 223 10.32 0.08 -2.95
N GLY A 224 9.68 1.12 -3.51
CA GLY A 224 9.77 1.49 -4.93
C GLY A 224 8.68 0.99 -5.88
N LYS A 225 7.45 0.71 -5.43
CA LYS A 225 6.37 0.29 -6.33
C LYS A 225 5.55 1.48 -6.85
N CYS A 226 6.11 2.21 -7.80
CA CYS A 226 5.44 3.38 -8.37
C CYS A 226 5.06 3.17 -9.85
N VAL A 227 4.12 3.99 -10.34
CA VAL A 227 3.66 4.04 -11.73
C VAL A 227 3.91 5.43 -12.35
N THR A 228 3.88 5.55 -13.67
CA THR A 228 4.09 6.86 -14.32
C THR A 228 2.94 7.84 -14.03
N GLY A 229 3.22 9.14 -14.03
CA GLY A 229 2.19 10.16 -13.76
C GLY A 229 1.00 10.16 -14.72
N ASP A 230 1.23 9.76 -15.97
CA ASP A 230 0.20 9.66 -17.01
C ASP A 230 -0.68 8.41 -16.87
N THR A 231 -0.34 7.50 -15.97
CA THR A 231 -1.10 6.27 -15.73
C THR A 231 -2.54 6.63 -15.32
N PRO A 232 -3.57 6.21 -16.07
CA PRO A 232 -4.95 6.48 -15.71
C PRO A 232 -5.43 5.53 -14.62
N ILE A 233 -6.17 6.05 -13.65
CA ILE A 233 -6.81 5.31 -12.56
C ILE A 233 -8.31 5.62 -12.54
N MET A 234 -9.14 4.58 -12.43
CA MET A 234 -10.58 4.74 -12.25
C MET A 234 -10.93 4.69 -10.77
N LEU A 235 -11.47 5.81 -10.28
CA LEU A 235 -11.97 5.92 -8.93
C LEU A 235 -13.28 5.11 -8.78
N ALA A 236 -13.60 4.66 -7.57
CA ALA A 236 -14.79 3.86 -7.32
C ALA A 236 -16.11 4.63 -7.54
N ASN A 237 -16.05 5.96 -7.65
CA ASN A 237 -17.16 6.81 -8.05
C ASN A 237 -17.35 6.91 -9.58
N GLY A 238 -16.48 6.26 -10.37
CA GLY A 238 -16.50 6.23 -11.84
C GLY A 238 -15.67 7.31 -12.53
N ILE A 239 -15.06 8.24 -11.79
CA ILE A 239 -14.20 9.27 -12.38
C ILE A 239 -12.87 8.65 -12.80
N LEU A 240 -12.44 8.95 -14.02
CA LEU A 240 -11.12 8.60 -14.54
C LEU A 240 -10.17 9.80 -14.40
N ARG A 241 -9.01 9.61 -13.77
CA ARG A 241 -7.97 10.64 -13.60
C ARG A 241 -6.60 10.04 -13.85
N THR A 242 -5.61 10.86 -14.16
CA THR A 242 -4.21 10.40 -14.15
C THR A 242 -3.69 10.34 -12.71
N MET A 243 -2.68 9.51 -12.45
CA MET A 243 -2.06 9.42 -11.12
C MET A 243 -1.50 10.77 -10.66
N LYS A 244 -0.94 11.56 -11.59
CA LYS A 244 -0.52 12.94 -11.32
C LYS A 244 -1.67 13.84 -10.88
N GLU A 245 -2.83 13.78 -11.55
CA GLU A 245 -4.02 14.54 -11.14
C GLU A 245 -4.55 14.08 -9.78
N VAL A 246 -4.53 12.76 -9.50
CA VAL A 246 -4.94 12.23 -8.20
C VAL A 246 -4.04 12.73 -7.09
N TYR A 247 -2.72 12.73 -7.31
CA TYR A 247 -1.75 13.30 -6.39
C TYR A 247 -1.99 14.81 -6.18
N GLU A 248 -2.00 15.61 -7.25
CA GLU A 248 -2.12 17.07 -7.17
C GLU A 248 -3.41 17.56 -6.50
N ASN A 249 -4.53 16.87 -6.75
CA ASN A 249 -5.81 17.21 -6.13
C ASN A 249 -5.85 16.88 -4.63
N ASN A 250 -4.97 16.00 -4.16
CA ASN A 250 -5.00 15.46 -2.80
C ASN A 250 -3.76 15.79 -1.97
N LYS A 251 -2.70 16.36 -2.58
CA LYS A 251 -1.47 16.71 -1.88
C LYS A 251 -1.66 17.72 -0.74
N LYS A 252 -2.75 18.49 -0.76
CA LYS A 252 -3.11 19.45 0.30
C LYS A 252 -4.22 18.95 1.23
N ASN A 253 -4.74 17.75 1.00
CA ASN A 253 -5.93 17.22 1.69
C ASN A 253 -5.57 16.40 2.93
N GLY A 254 -4.48 16.75 3.60
CA GLY A 254 -4.05 16.14 4.84
C GLY A 254 -2.60 16.47 5.19
N ALA A 255 -1.92 15.57 5.90
CA ALA A 255 -0.54 15.80 6.32
C ALA A 255 0.43 15.60 5.14
N HIS A 256 0.96 16.71 4.63
CA HIS A 256 1.87 16.76 3.47
C HIS A 256 3.34 16.76 3.92
N TYR A 257 4.17 16.01 3.20
CA TYR A 257 5.60 15.85 3.43
C TYR A 257 6.33 15.95 2.09
N GLU A 258 7.41 16.71 2.01
CA GLU A 258 8.16 16.99 0.78
C GLU A 258 9.66 16.98 1.08
N ASN A 259 10.45 16.33 0.20
CA ASN A 259 11.91 16.39 0.14
C ASN A 259 12.36 16.58 -1.33
N ILE A 260 13.68 16.63 -1.60
CA ILE A 260 14.23 16.93 -2.94
C ILE A 260 13.83 15.89 -4.02
N TYR A 261 13.53 14.65 -3.63
CA TYR A 261 13.31 13.53 -4.55
C TYR A 261 11.90 12.91 -4.47
N GLU A 262 11.19 13.14 -3.36
CA GLU A 262 9.93 12.47 -3.01
C GLU A 262 8.99 13.43 -2.27
N GLU A 263 7.68 13.27 -2.51
CA GLU A 263 6.62 13.98 -1.82
C GLU A 263 5.48 13.00 -1.49
N TRP A 264 4.86 13.10 -0.32
CA TRP A 264 3.68 12.28 0.02
C TRP A 264 2.69 13.01 0.89
N THR A 265 1.43 12.55 0.90
CA THR A 265 0.36 13.14 1.70
C THR A 265 -0.56 12.06 2.25
N HIS A 266 -0.78 12.08 3.57
CA HIS A 266 -1.78 11.23 4.23
C HIS A 266 -3.12 11.95 4.31
N LEU A 267 -4.16 11.30 3.80
CA LEU A 267 -5.51 11.82 3.65
C LEU A 267 -6.34 11.49 4.90
N ASN A 268 -6.32 12.39 5.89
CA ASN A 268 -6.92 12.16 7.20
C ASN A 268 -8.46 12.08 7.20
N ASN A 269 -9.15 12.79 6.28
CA ASN A 269 -10.62 12.95 6.29
C ASN A 269 -11.32 12.72 4.94
N SER A 270 -10.56 12.56 3.85
CA SER A 270 -11.09 12.46 2.48
C SER A 270 -10.33 11.39 1.69
N PRO A 271 -10.48 10.10 2.04
CA PRO A 271 -9.78 9.04 1.33
C PRO A 271 -10.27 8.93 -0.12
N ILE A 272 -9.36 8.58 -1.02
CA ILE A 272 -9.64 8.47 -2.44
C ILE A 272 -10.36 7.15 -2.69
N PRO A 273 -11.59 7.15 -3.23
CA PRO A 273 -12.29 5.90 -3.53
C PRO A 273 -11.64 5.21 -4.73
N VAL A 274 -11.11 3.99 -4.57
CA VAL A 274 -10.43 3.21 -5.61
C VAL A 274 -11.06 1.84 -5.79
N ILE A 275 -10.74 1.15 -6.89
CA ILE A 275 -11.24 -0.19 -7.16
C ILE A 275 -10.10 -1.18 -6.94
N SER A 276 -10.33 -2.21 -6.14
CA SER A 276 -9.32 -3.19 -5.73
C SER A 276 -9.78 -4.62 -5.97
N PHE A 277 -8.84 -5.56 -5.93
CA PHE A 277 -9.04 -6.99 -6.15
C PHE A 277 -8.51 -7.80 -4.96
N ASN A 278 -9.25 -8.80 -4.48
CA ASN A 278 -8.74 -9.72 -3.47
C ASN A 278 -8.57 -11.13 -4.07
N HIS A 279 -7.33 -11.50 -4.38
CA HIS A 279 -7.01 -12.80 -4.98
C HIS A 279 -7.20 -14.00 -4.02
N LYS A 280 -7.40 -13.77 -2.71
CA LYS A 280 -7.64 -14.81 -1.71
C LYS A 280 -9.14 -15.12 -1.53
N LEU A 281 -10.02 -14.21 -1.95
CA LEU A 281 -11.48 -14.35 -1.89
C LEU A 281 -12.06 -14.43 -3.30
N ASN A 282 -11.94 -15.61 -3.92
CA ASN A 282 -12.33 -15.87 -5.32
C ASN A 282 -13.81 -15.55 -5.65
N SER A 283 -14.66 -15.37 -4.62
CA SER A 283 -16.10 -15.12 -4.75
C SER A 283 -16.51 -13.64 -4.78
N GLN A 284 -15.62 -12.67 -4.45
CA GLN A 284 -16.00 -11.24 -4.36
C GLN A 284 -15.56 -10.36 -5.54
N GLY A 285 -14.68 -10.84 -6.42
CA GLY A 285 -14.27 -10.11 -7.63
C GLY A 285 -13.63 -8.74 -7.35
N LEU A 286 -13.89 -7.75 -8.22
CA LEU A 286 -13.47 -6.35 -8.04
C LEU A 286 -14.44 -5.60 -7.13
N PHE A 287 -13.92 -4.88 -6.13
CA PHE A 287 -14.73 -4.13 -5.17
C PHE A 287 -14.17 -2.73 -4.89
N ALA A 288 -15.02 -1.86 -4.35
CA ALA A 288 -14.64 -0.50 -3.98
C ALA A 288 -13.87 -0.49 -2.64
N SER A 289 -12.68 0.10 -2.64
CA SER A 289 -11.84 0.36 -1.48
C SER A 289 -11.48 1.85 -1.41
N SER A 290 -10.66 2.23 -0.45
CA SER A 290 -10.29 3.61 -0.17
C SER A 290 -8.77 3.71 -0.03
N ALA A 291 -8.13 4.54 -0.85
CA ALA A 291 -6.72 4.89 -0.70
C ALA A 291 -6.57 6.06 0.27
N ASP A 292 -5.61 5.96 1.18
CA ASP A 292 -5.40 6.92 2.26
C ASP A 292 -4.14 7.76 2.09
N THR A 293 -3.27 7.39 1.17
CA THR A 293 -1.96 8.01 0.98
C THR A 293 -1.72 8.21 -0.51
N VAL A 294 -1.22 9.39 -0.87
CA VAL A 294 -0.70 9.69 -2.21
C VAL A 294 0.80 9.97 -2.12
N TYR A 295 1.56 9.47 -3.08
CA TYR A 295 3.01 9.56 -3.13
C TYR A 295 3.46 10.00 -4.53
N LYS A 296 4.57 10.74 -4.58
CA LYS A 296 5.30 11.17 -5.77
C LYS A 296 6.79 10.96 -5.51
N GLY A 297 7.51 10.43 -6.49
CA GLY A 297 8.96 10.24 -6.46
C GLY A 297 9.55 10.34 -7.86
N ILE A 298 10.84 9.99 -8.03
CA ILE A 298 11.56 10.02 -9.31
C ILE A 298 12.22 8.66 -9.56
N THR A 299 12.13 8.13 -10.78
CA THR A 299 12.84 6.91 -11.19
C THR A 299 13.67 7.14 -12.46
N SER A 300 14.77 6.41 -12.61
CA SER A 300 15.61 6.38 -13.82
C SER A 300 15.19 5.33 -14.85
N SER A 301 14.29 4.41 -14.48
CA SER A 301 13.81 3.35 -15.38
C SER A 301 12.33 3.02 -15.19
N ILE A 302 11.64 2.77 -16.31
CA ILE A 302 10.24 2.34 -16.40
C ILE A 302 10.17 1.12 -17.32
N ILE A 303 9.31 0.16 -16.99
CA ILE A 303 8.95 -0.95 -17.87
C ILE A 303 7.55 -0.71 -18.41
N ARG A 304 7.45 -0.67 -19.72
CA ARG A 304 6.19 -0.64 -20.45
C ARG A 304 5.84 -2.06 -20.89
N ILE A 305 4.78 -2.62 -20.32
CA ILE A 305 4.27 -3.94 -20.67
C ILE A 305 3.01 -3.76 -21.50
N LYS A 306 2.98 -4.33 -22.70
CA LYS A 306 1.83 -4.32 -23.60
C LYS A 306 1.29 -5.73 -23.80
N THR A 307 -0.01 -5.85 -23.60
CA THR A 307 -0.73 -7.13 -23.73
C THR A 307 -1.33 -7.30 -25.12
N ARG A 308 -1.82 -8.51 -25.41
CA ARG A 308 -2.42 -8.91 -26.70
C ARG A 308 -3.68 -8.11 -27.01
N THR A 309 -4.46 -7.73 -26.01
CA THR A 309 -5.58 -6.80 -26.21
C THR A 309 -5.16 -5.32 -26.29
N GLY A 310 -3.85 -5.05 -26.28
CA GLY A 310 -3.27 -3.72 -26.42
C GLY A 310 -3.22 -2.91 -25.11
N ARG A 311 -3.56 -3.51 -23.96
CA ARG A 311 -3.48 -2.84 -22.66
C ARG A 311 -2.02 -2.57 -22.31
N ILE A 312 -1.75 -1.42 -21.70
CA ILE A 312 -0.39 -0.99 -21.37
C ILE A 312 -0.28 -0.69 -19.87
N ALA A 313 0.68 -1.31 -19.21
CA ALA A 313 1.15 -0.96 -17.87
C ALA A 313 2.52 -0.29 -17.98
N GLU A 314 2.64 0.94 -17.48
CA GLU A 314 3.92 1.66 -17.37
C GLU A 314 4.29 1.77 -15.90
N VAL A 315 5.18 0.88 -15.47
CA VAL A 315 5.46 0.66 -14.05
C VAL A 315 6.96 0.62 -13.81
N THR A 316 7.37 0.92 -12.58
CA THR A 316 8.74 0.67 -12.13
C THR A 316 9.11 -0.83 -12.27
N PRO A 317 10.37 -1.20 -12.56
CA PRO A 317 10.78 -2.59 -12.76
C PRO A 317 10.39 -3.59 -11.65
N ILE A 318 10.27 -3.09 -10.43
CA ILE A 318 9.93 -3.83 -9.20
C ILE A 318 8.44 -3.91 -8.90
N HIS A 319 7.61 -3.22 -9.69
CA HIS A 319 6.17 -3.26 -9.54
C HIS A 319 5.64 -4.68 -9.80
N LYS A 320 4.86 -5.24 -8.88
CA LYS A 320 4.27 -6.58 -9.02
C LYS A 320 2.94 -6.50 -9.77
N LEU A 321 2.77 -7.37 -10.75
CA LEU A 321 1.53 -7.56 -11.50
C LEU A 321 1.02 -8.99 -11.25
N PHE A 322 -0.29 -9.19 -11.29
CA PHE A 322 -0.87 -10.51 -11.16
C PHE A 322 -0.73 -11.28 -12.47
N ALA A 323 0.10 -12.33 -12.49
CA ALA A 323 0.26 -13.24 -13.61
C ALA A 323 -0.44 -14.59 -13.34
N VAL A 324 -0.87 -15.27 -14.40
CA VAL A 324 -1.55 -16.56 -14.36
C VAL A 324 -0.62 -17.62 -14.96
N THR A 325 -0.37 -18.66 -14.18
CA THR A 325 0.42 -19.82 -14.62
C THR A 325 -0.42 -20.81 -15.41
N GLN A 326 0.24 -21.70 -16.18
CA GLN A 326 -0.43 -22.77 -16.93
C GLN A 326 -1.11 -23.83 -16.05
N SER A 327 -0.83 -23.84 -14.74
CA SER A 327 -1.51 -24.65 -13.72
C SER A 327 -2.72 -23.95 -13.08
N LEU A 328 -3.11 -22.78 -13.62
CA LEU A 328 -4.22 -21.92 -13.17
C LEU A 328 -4.02 -21.31 -11.78
N GLU A 329 -2.78 -21.04 -11.39
CA GLU A 329 -2.46 -20.28 -10.17
C GLU A 329 -2.17 -18.82 -10.51
N ILE A 330 -2.79 -17.91 -9.74
CA ILE A 330 -2.53 -16.48 -9.77
C ILE A 330 -1.31 -16.20 -8.89
N ARG A 331 -0.29 -15.57 -9.45
CA ARG A 331 0.95 -15.21 -8.75
C ARG A 331 1.25 -13.74 -8.95
N GLU A 332 1.76 -13.09 -7.92
CA GLU A 332 2.30 -11.74 -8.04
C GLU A 332 3.73 -11.84 -8.60
N VAL A 333 3.91 -11.34 -9.83
CA VAL A 333 5.18 -11.40 -10.56
C VAL A 333 5.63 -9.98 -10.87
N GLU A 334 6.88 -9.67 -10.59
CA GLU A 334 7.41 -8.33 -10.84
C GLU A 334 7.56 -8.03 -12.34
N ALA A 335 7.40 -6.76 -12.73
CA ALA A 335 7.34 -6.32 -14.12
C ALA A 335 8.51 -6.79 -14.99
N ARG A 336 9.75 -6.62 -14.51
CA ARG A 336 11.00 -7.10 -15.16
C ARG A 336 11.17 -8.64 -15.29
N THR A 337 10.34 -9.47 -14.64
CA THR A 337 10.48 -10.97 -14.70
C THR A 337 9.51 -11.54 -15.70
N LEU A 338 8.50 -10.77 -16.04
CA LEU A 338 7.52 -11.15 -17.03
C LEU A 338 8.23 -11.30 -18.36
N LYS A 339 7.85 -12.34 -19.09
CA LYS A 339 8.33 -12.62 -20.44
C LYS A 339 7.18 -12.44 -21.41
N VAL A 340 7.54 -12.12 -22.66
CA VAL A 340 6.58 -12.19 -23.76
C VAL A 340 6.03 -13.61 -23.84
N GLY A 341 4.70 -13.75 -23.85
CA GLY A 341 4.00 -15.03 -23.77
C GLY A 341 3.36 -15.34 -22.41
N ASP A 342 3.79 -14.69 -21.32
CA ASP A 342 3.13 -14.82 -20.01
C ASP A 342 1.72 -14.22 -20.03
N TYR A 343 0.84 -14.64 -19.11
CA TYR A 343 -0.53 -14.16 -19.02
C TYR A 343 -0.72 -13.27 -17.79
N LEU A 344 -1.17 -12.04 -17.98
CA LEU A 344 -1.57 -11.12 -16.92
C LEU A 344 -3.06 -11.25 -16.62
N LEU A 345 -3.39 -11.24 -15.34
CA LEU A 345 -4.76 -11.18 -14.85
C LEU A 345 -5.23 -9.73 -14.88
N THR A 346 -6.27 -9.46 -15.67
CA THR A 346 -6.75 -8.10 -15.92
C THR A 346 -8.28 -8.03 -15.84
N PRO A 347 -8.89 -6.89 -15.52
CA PRO A 347 -10.34 -6.76 -15.42
C PRO A 347 -11.09 -7.15 -16.71
N ARG A 348 -12.16 -7.94 -16.57
CA ARG A 348 -13.19 -8.20 -17.59
C ARG A 348 -14.40 -7.31 -17.40
N LYS A 349 -14.85 -7.13 -16.16
CA LYS A 349 -16.01 -6.31 -15.81
C LYS A 349 -15.74 -5.47 -14.57
N ILE A 350 -16.02 -4.17 -14.64
CA ILE A 350 -15.84 -3.25 -13.50
C ILE A 350 -17.21 -2.79 -13.00
N ASN A 351 -17.60 -3.27 -11.82
CA ASN A 351 -18.88 -2.91 -11.18
C ASN A 351 -18.72 -1.67 -10.31
N LEU A 352 -19.53 -0.64 -10.54
CA LEU A 352 -19.55 0.58 -9.71
C LEU A 352 -20.85 0.69 -8.91
N LYS A 353 -20.73 1.07 -7.63
CA LYS A 353 -21.89 1.51 -6.84
C LYS A 353 -22.18 2.97 -7.16
N VAL A 354 -23.03 3.21 -8.16
CA VAL A 354 -23.39 4.56 -8.60
C VAL A 354 -24.26 5.27 -7.55
N ASP A 355 -23.80 6.42 -7.06
CA ASP A 355 -24.53 7.24 -6.10
C ASP A 355 -25.67 8.00 -6.78
N LYS A 356 -26.89 7.93 -6.24
CA LYS A 356 -28.12 8.45 -6.87
C LYS A 356 -28.10 9.98 -7.06
N LYS A 357 -27.26 10.71 -6.30
CA LYS A 357 -27.22 12.18 -6.26
C LYS A 357 -26.50 12.85 -7.45
N ALA A 358 -25.69 12.13 -8.22
CA ALA A 358 -24.82 12.70 -9.27
C ALA A 358 -25.54 13.13 -10.57
N SER A 359 -26.88 13.13 -10.59
CA SER A 359 -27.70 13.11 -11.81
C SER A 359 -28.32 14.47 -12.22
N LYS A 360 -28.01 15.58 -11.53
CA LYS A 360 -28.60 16.90 -11.84
C LYS A 360 -27.57 17.98 -12.12
N ILE A 361 -27.67 18.58 -13.31
CA ILE A 361 -26.93 19.79 -13.69
C ILE A 361 -27.45 20.95 -12.84
N ASN A 362 -26.62 21.43 -11.91
CA ASN A 362 -27.03 22.46 -10.97
C ASN A 362 -26.70 23.88 -11.49
N ALA A 363 -27.74 24.66 -11.78
CA ALA A 363 -27.66 26.05 -12.22
C ALA A 363 -26.74 26.92 -11.34
N TYR A 364 -26.75 26.72 -10.02
CA TYR A 364 -26.02 27.55 -9.05
C TYR A 364 -24.50 27.39 -9.11
N SER A 365 -24.02 26.23 -9.54
CA SER A 365 -22.57 25.98 -9.65
C SER A 365 -22.02 26.45 -11.01
N MET A 366 -22.87 26.48 -12.03
CA MET A 366 -22.47 26.66 -13.42
C MET A 366 -22.86 28.03 -14.01
N PHE A 367 -23.82 28.77 -13.47
CA PHE A 367 -24.38 29.94 -14.18
C PHE A 367 -24.71 31.14 -13.30
N ASN A 368 -23.81 31.57 -12.41
CA ASN A 368 -24.02 32.70 -11.49
C ASN A 368 -24.60 33.97 -12.17
N GLU A 369 -24.11 34.32 -13.35
CA GLU A 369 -24.50 35.54 -14.08
C GLU A 369 -25.69 35.35 -15.04
N ALA A 370 -26.16 34.11 -15.25
CA ALA A 370 -27.30 33.85 -16.11
C ALA A 370 -28.59 34.35 -15.46
N ARG A 371 -29.58 34.66 -16.29
CA ARG A 371 -30.87 35.22 -15.85
C ARG A 371 -31.89 34.10 -15.67
N VAL A 372 -32.71 34.16 -14.62
CA VAL A 372 -33.74 33.16 -14.32
C VAL A 372 -35.04 33.50 -15.02
N TYR A 373 -35.62 32.52 -15.74
CA TYR A 373 -36.87 32.69 -16.50
C TYR A 373 -38.04 31.85 -15.95
N ASP A 374 -37.83 31.08 -14.87
CA ASP A 374 -38.88 30.29 -14.24
C ASP A 374 -39.99 31.16 -13.64
N THR A 375 -41.21 31.07 -14.20
CA THR A 375 -42.35 31.91 -13.83
C THR A 375 -42.72 31.80 -12.35
N LYS A 376 -42.67 30.59 -11.77
CA LYS A 376 -42.95 30.34 -10.34
C LYS A 376 -41.96 31.07 -9.43
N ILE A 377 -40.66 30.99 -9.73
CA ILE A 377 -39.60 31.64 -8.96
C ILE A 377 -39.75 33.16 -9.04
N LEU A 378 -40.03 33.71 -10.22
CA LEU A 378 -40.20 35.16 -10.42
C LEU A 378 -41.36 35.74 -9.59
N ILE A 379 -42.44 34.97 -9.41
CA ILE A 379 -43.56 35.37 -8.54
C ILE A 379 -43.16 35.29 -7.07
N GLU A 380 -42.49 34.20 -6.68
CA GLU A 380 -42.11 33.96 -5.29
C GLU A 380 -41.06 34.96 -4.77
N ILE A 381 -40.11 35.41 -5.61
CA ILE A 381 -39.09 36.40 -5.26
C ILE A 381 -39.71 37.67 -4.68
N ARG A 382 -40.84 38.13 -5.23
CA ARG A 382 -41.52 39.34 -4.74
C ARG A 382 -42.04 39.16 -3.32
N ASN A 383 -42.59 37.99 -3.02
CA ASN A 383 -43.10 37.65 -1.69
C ASN A 383 -41.94 37.45 -0.72
N LEU A 384 -40.91 36.71 -1.12
CA LEU A 384 -39.69 36.49 -0.34
C LEU A 384 -38.99 37.78 0.09
N ILE A 385 -38.86 38.74 -0.84
CA ILE A 385 -38.27 40.05 -0.54
C ILE A 385 -39.11 40.81 0.49
N LYS A 386 -40.44 40.76 0.40
CA LYS A 386 -41.33 41.38 1.40
C LYS A 386 -41.22 40.69 2.75
N ASP A 387 -41.27 39.37 2.76
CA ASP A 387 -41.21 38.54 3.96
C ASP A 387 -39.89 38.78 4.70
N LEU A 388 -38.75 38.77 4.00
CA LEU A 388 -37.44 39.05 4.60
C LEU A 388 -37.32 40.47 5.17
N CYS A 389 -37.86 41.49 4.50
CA CYS A 389 -37.91 42.84 5.04
C CYS A 389 -38.76 42.91 6.32
N ASN A 390 -39.91 42.24 6.34
CA ASN A 390 -40.84 42.25 7.46
C ASN A 390 -40.31 41.44 8.67
N THR A 391 -39.81 40.23 8.43
CA THR A 391 -39.31 39.33 9.48
C THR A 391 -38.06 39.86 10.16
N ASN A 392 -37.15 40.49 9.40
CA ASN A 392 -35.91 41.04 9.96
C ASN A 392 -36.02 42.53 10.34
N ASN A 393 -37.20 43.15 10.14
CA ASN A 393 -37.45 44.57 10.39
C ASN A 393 -36.42 45.51 9.72
N ILE A 394 -36.06 45.20 8.47
CA ILE A 394 -35.03 45.92 7.70
C ILE A 394 -35.63 46.62 6.47
N THR A 395 -35.00 47.72 6.05
CA THR A 395 -35.41 48.42 4.82
C THR A 395 -34.91 47.69 3.57
N MET A 396 -35.58 47.93 2.42
CA MET A 396 -35.12 47.38 1.14
C MET A 396 -33.69 47.81 0.76
N LYS A 397 -33.22 48.97 1.24
CA LYS A 397 -31.85 49.43 1.02
C LYS A 397 -30.85 48.59 1.82
N THR A 398 -31.16 48.33 3.09
CA THR A 398 -30.37 47.45 3.96
C THR A 398 -30.35 46.00 3.46
N LEU A 399 -31.48 45.50 2.95
CA LEU A 399 -31.54 44.16 2.34
C LEU A 399 -30.68 44.08 1.06
N ALA A 400 -30.66 45.13 0.24
CA ALA A 400 -29.82 45.18 -0.97
C ALA A 400 -28.33 45.08 -0.63
N GLU A 401 -27.89 45.79 0.42
CA GLU A 401 -26.51 45.73 0.94
C GLU A 401 -26.17 44.33 1.47
N GLN A 402 -27.07 43.68 2.22
CA GLN A 402 -26.85 42.32 2.75
C GLN A 402 -26.76 41.24 1.65
N ILE A 403 -27.52 41.38 0.56
CA ILE A 403 -27.48 40.45 -0.58
C ILE A 403 -26.28 40.73 -1.50
N GLY A 404 -25.65 41.91 -1.41
CA GLY A 404 -24.54 42.32 -2.28
C GLY A 404 -24.98 42.81 -3.66
N VAL A 405 -26.16 43.41 -3.78
CA VAL A 405 -26.67 44.02 -5.03
C VAL A 405 -27.03 45.49 -4.84
N SER A 406 -26.94 46.30 -5.90
CA SER A 406 -27.34 47.70 -5.78
C SER A 406 -28.85 47.84 -5.51
N TYR A 407 -29.23 48.85 -4.72
CA TYR A 407 -30.64 49.14 -4.41
C TYR A 407 -31.52 49.24 -5.66
N ASN A 408 -31.01 49.87 -6.72
CA ASN A 408 -31.69 49.96 -8.02
C ASN A 408 -31.87 48.58 -8.68
N SER A 409 -30.89 47.67 -8.55
CA SER A 409 -31.02 46.30 -9.07
C SER A 409 -32.06 45.50 -8.30
N LEU A 410 -32.09 45.63 -6.97
CA LEU A 410 -33.10 44.98 -6.13
C LEU A 410 -34.52 45.46 -6.49
N LEU A 411 -34.72 46.78 -6.64
CA LEU A 411 -35.99 47.35 -7.09
C LEU A 411 -36.39 46.83 -8.47
N ASN A 412 -35.44 46.76 -9.42
CA ASN A 412 -35.71 46.25 -10.76
C ASN A 412 -36.09 44.75 -10.75
N TYR A 413 -35.53 43.94 -9.85
CA TYR A 413 -35.94 42.55 -9.64
C TYR A 413 -37.31 42.44 -8.98
N TYR A 414 -37.57 43.27 -7.96
CA TYR A 414 -38.84 43.30 -7.24
C TYR A 414 -40.03 43.69 -8.13
N TYR A 415 -39.84 44.68 -9.01
CA TYR A 415 -40.85 45.08 -10.01
C TYR A 415 -40.80 44.24 -11.30
N LEU A 416 -39.92 43.23 -11.37
CA LEU A 416 -39.70 42.38 -12.55
C LEU A 416 -39.37 43.17 -13.85
N ARG A 417 -38.87 44.40 -13.73
CA ARG A 417 -38.36 45.21 -14.84
C ARG A 417 -37.15 44.56 -15.51
N THR A 418 -36.40 43.78 -14.74
CA THR A 418 -35.31 42.93 -15.21
C THR A 418 -35.39 41.56 -14.55
N LYS A 419 -35.05 40.50 -15.28
CA LYS A 419 -34.97 39.16 -14.69
C LYS A 419 -33.78 39.07 -13.71
N PRO A 420 -33.92 38.40 -12.55
CA PRO A 420 -32.85 38.23 -11.57
C PRO A 420 -31.76 37.28 -12.07
N THR A 421 -30.55 37.43 -11.55
CA THR A 421 -29.45 36.48 -11.80
C THR A 421 -29.59 35.22 -10.95
N VAL A 422 -29.01 34.10 -11.38
CA VAL A 422 -28.94 32.87 -10.58
C VAL A 422 -28.26 33.11 -9.23
N SER A 423 -27.20 33.93 -9.18
CA SER A 423 -26.52 34.29 -7.93
C SER A 423 -27.46 34.99 -6.95
N PHE A 424 -28.24 35.96 -7.43
CA PHE A 424 -29.19 36.70 -6.61
C PHE A 424 -30.29 35.78 -6.06
N VAL A 425 -30.84 34.91 -6.90
CA VAL A 425 -31.87 33.94 -6.47
C VAL A 425 -31.31 32.97 -5.43
N LYS A 426 -30.07 32.49 -5.59
CA LYS A 426 -29.41 31.63 -4.61
C LYS A 426 -29.33 32.31 -3.25
N THR A 427 -28.72 33.50 -3.19
CA THR A 427 -28.52 34.24 -1.94
C THR A 427 -29.86 34.57 -1.26
N LEU A 428 -30.86 35.01 -2.04
CA LEU A 428 -32.18 35.35 -1.50
C LEU A 428 -32.88 34.13 -0.86
N TYR A 429 -32.85 32.97 -1.52
CA TYR A 429 -33.48 31.76 -1.01
C TYR A 429 -32.70 31.13 0.15
N GLU A 430 -31.35 31.21 0.16
CA GLU A 430 -30.52 30.82 1.29
C GLU A 430 -30.82 31.67 2.54
N MET A 431 -30.94 33.00 2.38
CA MET A 431 -31.35 33.91 3.46
C MET A 431 -32.76 33.61 3.98
N ALA A 432 -33.66 33.14 3.11
CA ALA A 432 -35.01 32.70 3.49
C ALA A 432 -35.08 31.24 3.97
N ASN A 433 -33.93 30.56 4.08
CA ASN A 433 -33.81 29.15 4.44
C ASN A 433 -34.70 28.21 3.59
N LYS A 434 -34.89 28.54 2.30
CA LYS A 434 -35.67 27.77 1.33
C LYS A 434 -34.79 27.16 0.25
N LYS A 435 -35.15 25.97 -0.24
CA LYS A 435 -34.49 25.34 -1.41
C LYS A 435 -35.25 25.68 -2.69
N VAL A 436 -34.52 25.98 -3.75
CA VAL A 436 -35.07 26.37 -5.06
C VAL A 436 -34.32 25.65 -6.18
N VAL A 437 -35.05 25.15 -7.17
CA VAL A 437 -34.49 24.49 -8.36
C VAL A 437 -34.79 25.38 -9.57
N ILE A 438 -33.75 25.89 -10.22
CA ILE A 438 -33.86 26.68 -11.44
C ILE A 438 -33.79 25.74 -12.64
N ASN A 439 -34.80 25.78 -13.49
CA ASN A 439 -34.93 24.92 -14.67
C ASN A 439 -34.71 25.68 -15.97
N ASN A 440 -35.00 26.99 -16.01
CA ASN A 440 -34.90 27.79 -17.23
C ASN A 440 -34.01 29.01 -17.02
N ILE A 441 -32.95 29.09 -17.82
CA ILE A 441 -31.96 30.17 -17.78
C ILE A 441 -31.83 30.87 -19.14
N GLY A 442 -31.47 32.15 -19.12
CA GLY A 442 -31.19 32.92 -20.32
C GLY A 442 -29.90 33.73 -20.24
N GLY A 443 -29.50 34.33 -21.36
CA GLY A 443 -28.26 35.10 -21.47
C GLY A 443 -28.21 36.34 -20.58
N SER A 444 -27.02 36.90 -20.37
CA SER A 444 -26.77 38.00 -19.44
C SER A 444 -27.26 39.38 -19.93
N ARG A 445 -27.55 39.55 -21.23
CA ARG A 445 -27.99 40.83 -21.82
C ARG A 445 -29.51 41.04 -21.69
N LYS A 446 -29.91 42.30 -21.47
CA LYS A 446 -31.32 42.76 -21.54
C LYS A 446 -31.83 42.62 -22.98
N SER A 447 -32.48 41.50 -23.28
CA SER A 447 -33.19 41.31 -24.54
C SER A 447 -34.43 40.46 -24.27
N ASN A 448 -35.58 40.92 -24.77
CA ASN A 448 -36.86 40.22 -24.70
C ASN A 448 -36.94 39.02 -25.68
N ILE A 449 -35.88 38.75 -26.44
CA ILE A 449 -35.88 37.82 -27.60
C ILE A 449 -34.81 36.72 -27.45
N LEU A 450 -34.04 36.68 -26.35
CA LEU A 450 -33.04 35.63 -26.18
C LEU A 450 -33.71 34.27 -25.89
N PRO A 451 -33.29 33.19 -26.61
CA PRO A 451 -33.87 31.87 -26.38
C PRO A 451 -33.53 31.39 -24.96
N THR A 452 -34.58 31.01 -24.23
CA THR A 452 -34.45 30.40 -22.91
C THR A 452 -33.90 28.99 -23.06
N LEU A 453 -32.84 28.68 -22.32
CA LEU A 453 -32.28 27.34 -22.24
C LEU A 453 -32.94 26.58 -21.09
N ARG A 454 -33.58 25.45 -21.41
CA ARG A 454 -33.96 24.47 -20.39
C ARG A 454 -32.72 23.68 -19.97
N LEU A 455 -32.43 23.62 -18.68
CA LEU A 455 -31.35 22.79 -18.14
C LEU A 455 -31.79 21.32 -18.19
N PRO A 456 -31.04 20.44 -18.88
CA PRO A 456 -31.44 19.04 -18.99
C PRO A 456 -31.09 18.26 -17.72
N GLU A 457 -31.83 17.19 -17.47
CA GLU A 457 -31.43 16.15 -16.53
C GLU A 457 -30.48 15.16 -17.22
N VAL A 458 -29.61 14.51 -16.45
CA VAL A 458 -28.70 13.51 -16.99
C VAL A 458 -29.48 12.22 -17.25
N ASN A 459 -29.90 12.03 -18.49
CA ASN A 459 -30.68 10.87 -18.94
C ASN A 459 -30.10 10.28 -20.24
N LYS A 460 -30.74 9.23 -20.79
CA LYS A 460 -30.27 8.55 -22.01
C LYS A 460 -30.21 9.49 -23.22
N GLU A 461 -31.17 10.39 -23.34
CA GLU A 461 -31.29 11.32 -24.47
C GLU A 461 -30.21 12.40 -24.40
N PHE A 462 -29.89 12.89 -23.20
CA PHE A 462 -28.80 13.82 -22.99
C PHE A 462 -27.43 13.17 -23.27
N ALA A 463 -27.25 11.91 -22.87
CA ALA A 463 -26.07 11.13 -23.19
C ALA A 463 -25.93 10.87 -24.70
N GLU A 464 -27.03 10.57 -25.39
CA GLU A 464 -27.09 10.43 -26.85
C GLU A 464 -26.67 11.75 -27.53
N PHE A 465 -27.22 12.88 -27.09
CA PHE A 465 -26.84 14.21 -27.60
C PHE A 465 -25.35 14.50 -27.43
N LEU A 466 -24.78 14.19 -26.26
CA LEU A 466 -23.35 14.36 -25.99
C LEU A 466 -22.48 13.43 -26.83
N GLY A 467 -22.93 12.20 -27.10
CA GLY A 467 -22.21 11.26 -27.97
C GLY A 467 -22.13 11.76 -29.41
N LEU A 468 -23.25 12.21 -29.98
CA LEU A 468 -23.27 12.85 -31.31
C LEU A 468 -22.39 14.10 -31.35
N LEU A 469 -22.46 14.92 -30.30
CA LEU A 469 -21.68 16.15 -30.21
C LEU A 469 -20.18 15.87 -30.06
N LEU A 470 -19.76 14.83 -29.32
CA LEU A 470 -18.34 14.49 -29.15
C LEU A 470 -17.74 13.77 -30.37
N GLY A 471 -18.54 13.05 -31.16
CA GLY A 471 -18.14 12.57 -32.48
C GLY A 471 -18.01 13.75 -33.46
N ASP A 472 -19.10 14.07 -34.15
CA ASP A 472 -19.09 14.98 -35.30
C ASP A 472 -19.36 16.46 -34.98
N GLY A 473 -19.55 16.80 -33.71
CA GLY A 473 -19.93 18.15 -33.28
C GLY A 473 -18.77 19.13 -33.13
N THR A 474 -19.06 20.43 -33.22
CA THR A 474 -18.13 21.53 -32.97
C THR A 474 -18.81 22.66 -32.19
N LEU A 475 -18.07 23.24 -31.23
CA LEU A 475 -18.49 24.43 -30.50
C LEU A 475 -17.92 25.68 -31.18
N LYS A 476 -18.79 26.61 -31.60
CA LYS A 476 -18.42 27.96 -32.01
C LYS A 476 -18.73 28.94 -30.88
N SER A 477 -18.26 30.19 -30.98
CA SER A 477 -18.40 31.21 -29.94
C SER A 477 -19.84 31.45 -29.44
N ARG A 478 -20.84 31.23 -30.29
CA ARG A 478 -22.27 31.41 -29.96
C ARG A 478 -23.20 30.31 -30.47
N SER A 479 -22.65 29.25 -31.05
CA SER A 479 -23.46 28.18 -31.62
C SER A 479 -22.82 26.81 -31.45
N VAL A 480 -23.66 25.79 -31.38
CA VAL A 480 -23.27 24.39 -31.40
C VAL A 480 -23.63 23.85 -32.77
N VAL A 481 -22.68 23.20 -33.45
CA VAL A 481 -22.86 22.71 -34.82
C VAL A 481 -22.56 21.22 -34.89
N LEU A 482 -23.41 20.44 -35.54
CA LEU A 482 -23.16 19.04 -35.87
C LEU A 482 -22.98 18.89 -37.38
N TYR A 483 -21.91 18.26 -37.83
CA TYR A 483 -21.61 18.03 -39.25
C TYR A 483 -21.78 16.56 -39.62
N ASN A 484 -22.81 16.17 -40.35
CA ASN A 484 -22.99 14.78 -40.75
C ASN A 484 -23.80 14.68 -42.05
N ASN A 485 -23.43 13.76 -42.94
CA ASN A 485 -24.12 13.56 -44.22
C ASN A 485 -25.37 12.67 -44.10
N ASP A 486 -25.54 11.91 -43.01
CA ASP A 486 -26.76 11.16 -42.73
C ASP A 486 -27.82 12.09 -42.13
N GLU A 487 -28.86 12.36 -42.91
CA GLU A 487 -29.96 13.25 -42.50
C GLU A 487 -30.68 12.75 -41.25
N LYS A 488 -30.74 11.43 -41.01
CA LYS A 488 -31.40 10.89 -39.82
C LYS A 488 -30.66 11.22 -38.53
N ILE A 489 -29.33 11.30 -38.59
CA ILE A 489 -28.51 11.70 -37.43
C ILE A 489 -28.75 13.17 -37.13
N LEU A 490 -28.78 14.01 -38.16
CA LEU A 490 -29.11 15.42 -38.01
C LEU A 490 -30.55 15.60 -37.48
N ASP A 491 -31.55 14.90 -38.02
CA ASP A 491 -32.95 14.98 -37.54
C ASP A 491 -33.03 14.64 -36.05
N ARG A 492 -32.34 13.58 -35.65
CA ARG A 492 -32.28 13.16 -34.25
C ARG A 492 -31.60 14.20 -33.37
N PHE A 493 -30.52 14.81 -33.83
CA PHE A 493 -29.84 15.90 -33.12
C PHE A 493 -30.76 17.12 -32.92
N GLU A 494 -31.57 17.47 -33.92
CA GLU A 494 -32.54 18.58 -33.82
C GLU A 494 -33.71 18.24 -32.89
N GLU A 495 -34.22 17.02 -32.93
CA GLU A 495 -35.23 16.51 -32.00
C GLU A 495 -34.71 16.58 -30.55
N LEU A 496 -33.51 16.07 -30.30
CA LEU A 496 -32.86 16.10 -28.99
C LEU A 496 -32.64 17.55 -28.52
N ALA A 497 -32.21 18.45 -29.42
CA ALA A 497 -32.02 19.86 -29.11
C ALA A 497 -33.32 20.54 -28.64
N SER A 498 -34.42 20.27 -29.36
CA SER A 498 -35.74 20.80 -29.02
C SER A 498 -36.26 20.21 -27.70
N LYS A 499 -36.17 18.88 -27.53
CA LYS A 499 -36.69 18.17 -26.36
C LYS A 499 -35.93 18.49 -25.07
N LEU A 500 -34.60 18.47 -25.12
CA LEU A 500 -33.74 18.67 -23.95
C LEU A 500 -33.63 20.14 -23.56
N PHE A 501 -33.42 21.01 -24.55
CA PHE A 501 -33.04 22.40 -24.30
C PHE A 501 -34.12 23.43 -24.65
N GLY A 502 -35.18 23.02 -25.37
CA GLY A 502 -36.19 23.94 -25.89
C GLY A 502 -35.67 24.83 -27.03
N LEU A 503 -34.62 24.40 -27.72
CA LEU A 503 -33.94 25.19 -28.76
C LEU A 503 -34.17 24.58 -30.14
N ASN A 504 -34.45 25.45 -31.11
CA ASN A 504 -34.54 25.04 -32.51
C ASN A 504 -33.17 25.11 -33.17
N ALA A 505 -32.88 24.12 -34.02
CA ALA A 505 -31.71 24.10 -34.87
C ALA A 505 -32.05 24.60 -36.28
N LYS A 506 -31.03 25.09 -37.00
CA LYS A 506 -31.12 25.50 -38.40
C LYS A 506 -30.20 24.62 -39.26
N ARG A 507 -30.73 24.09 -40.36
CA ARG A 507 -29.95 23.37 -41.38
C ARG A 507 -29.10 24.32 -42.20
N ASP A 508 -27.88 23.90 -42.50
CA ASP A 508 -26.96 24.61 -43.37
C ASP A 508 -26.01 23.61 -44.08
N ILE A 509 -25.28 24.05 -45.10
CA ILE A 509 -24.29 23.24 -45.82
C ILE A 509 -22.96 23.99 -45.79
N ASN A 510 -21.92 23.33 -45.28
CA ASN A 510 -20.58 23.91 -45.22
C ASN A 510 -19.59 23.02 -45.96
N ASN A 511 -18.92 23.55 -46.99
CA ASN A 511 -17.88 22.85 -47.77
C ASN A 511 -18.26 21.40 -48.14
N THR A 512 -19.46 21.19 -48.69
CA THR A 512 -20.06 19.89 -49.10
C THR A 512 -20.62 18.98 -48.01
N VAL A 513 -20.47 19.31 -46.72
CA VAL A 513 -21.03 18.53 -45.60
C VAL A 513 -22.29 19.22 -45.05
N LYS A 514 -23.38 18.45 -44.90
CA LYS A 514 -24.62 18.94 -44.28
C LYS A 514 -24.41 19.17 -42.78
N CYS A 515 -25.04 20.20 -42.23
CA CYS A 515 -24.93 20.49 -40.81
C CYS A 515 -26.20 21.06 -40.18
N SER A 516 -26.32 20.91 -38.87
CA SER A 516 -27.39 21.49 -38.03
C SER A 516 -26.77 22.41 -36.98
N ILE A 517 -27.25 23.65 -36.93
CA ILE A 517 -26.69 24.74 -36.12
C ILE A 517 -27.71 25.16 -35.04
N ILE A 518 -27.31 25.07 -33.77
CA ILE A 518 -28.07 25.59 -32.62
C ILE A 518 -27.44 26.89 -32.15
N ASN A 519 -28.14 28.01 -32.34
CA ASN A 519 -27.63 29.33 -31.93
C ASN A 519 -27.97 29.62 -30.46
N SER A 520 -27.08 29.26 -29.55
CA SER A 520 -27.20 29.60 -28.13
C SER A 520 -25.85 29.74 -27.44
N SER A 521 -25.51 30.95 -27.03
CA SER A 521 -24.31 31.22 -26.20
C SER A 521 -24.39 30.60 -24.81
N VAL A 522 -25.60 30.37 -24.29
CA VAL A 522 -25.80 29.73 -22.98
C VAL A 522 -25.55 28.23 -23.09
N LEU A 523 -25.98 27.60 -24.19
CA LEU A 523 -25.69 26.18 -24.47
C LEU A 523 -24.19 25.94 -24.65
N VAL A 524 -23.48 26.82 -25.37
CA VAL A 524 -22.01 26.71 -25.50
C VAL A 524 -21.34 26.79 -24.13
N LYS A 525 -21.74 27.75 -23.27
CA LYS A 525 -21.23 27.84 -21.90
C LYS A 525 -21.54 26.58 -21.07
N LEU A 526 -22.71 25.97 -21.27
CA LEU A 526 -23.07 24.71 -20.62
C LEU A 526 -22.11 23.60 -21.04
N MET A 527 -21.91 23.41 -22.34
CA MET A 527 -21.04 22.35 -22.86
C MET A 527 -19.60 22.51 -22.36
N LEU A 528 -19.06 23.73 -22.38
CA LEU A 528 -17.71 24.01 -21.83
C LEU A 528 -17.62 23.68 -20.34
N LYS A 529 -18.64 24.03 -19.55
CA LYS A 529 -18.66 23.76 -18.10
C LYS A 529 -18.85 22.30 -17.72
N ILE A 530 -19.48 21.51 -18.58
CA ILE A 530 -19.63 20.06 -18.39
C ILE A 530 -18.33 19.32 -18.79
N GLY A 531 -17.39 20.01 -19.46
CA GLY A 531 -16.05 19.50 -19.75
C GLY A 531 -15.77 19.27 -21.24
N LEU A 532 -16.56 19.84 -22.16
CA LEU A 532 -16.16 19.84 -23.57
C LEU A 532 -15.01 20.84 -23.80
N PRO A 533 -13.94 20.43 -24.50
CA PRO A 533 -12.85 21.34 -24.84
C PRO A 533 -13.27 22.42 -25.83
N SER A 534 -12.76 23.64 -25.64
CA SER A 534 -13.01 24.79 -26.53
C SER A 534 -12.15 24.77 -27.79
N GLU A 535 -10.95 24.20 -27.72
CA GLU A 535 -9.96 24.14 -28.80
C GLU A 535 -9.43 22.72 -28.95
N HIS A 536 -8.96 22.35 -30.15
CA HIS A 536 -8.40 21.02 -30.45
C HIS A 536 -9.22 19.82 -29.94
N LYS A 537 -10.56 19.95 -29.97
CA LYS A 537 -11.52 18.97 -29.45
C LYS A 537 -11.20 17.53 -29.84
N SER A 538 -10.89 17.27 -31.11
CA SER A 538 -10.62 15.91 -31.60
C SER A 538 -9.42 15.23 -30.93
N ARG A 539 -8.44 15.99 -30.42
CA ARG A 539 -7.22 15.46 -29.77
C ARG A 539 -7.27 15.51 -28.25
N GLN A 540 -8.17 16.33 -27.67
CA GLN A 540 -8.26 16.57 -26.22
C GLN A 540 -9.58 16.06 -25.61
N CYS A 541 -10.48 15.45 -26.40
CA CYS A 541 -11.74 14.93 -25.89
C CYS A 541 -11.52 13.66 -25.06
N ARG A 542 -12.44 13.44 -24.11
CA ARG A 542 -12.59 12.20 -23.35
C ARG A 542 -14.07 11.98 -23.02
N VAL A 543 -14.45 10.78 -22.60
CA VAL A 543 -15.80 10.57 -22.03
C VAL A 543 -15.95 11.44 -20.80
N LEU A 544 -16.99 12.28 -20.78
CA LEU A 544 -17.20 13.28 -19.73
C LEU A 544 -17.48 12.59 -18.39
N ASP A 545 -16.98 13.17 -17.29
CA ASP A 545 -17.12 12.60 -15.95
C ASP A 545 -18.59 12.33 -15.60
N ILE A 546 -19.50 13.24 -15.98
CA ILE A 546 -20.94 13.10 -15.73
C ILE A 546 -21.53 11.84 -16.40
N ILE A 547 -20.99 11.40 -17.54
CA ILE A 547 -21.38 10.18 -18.23
C ILE A 547 -20.67 8.97 -17.62
N MET A 548 -19.38 9.09 -17.29
CA MET A 548 -18.65 8.01 -16.64
C MET A 548 -19.10 7.71 -15.21
N GLN A 549 -19.73 8.64 -14.50
CA GLN A 549 -20.35 8.38 -13.20
C GLN A 549 -21.81 7.89 -13.32
N SER A 550 -22.39 7.96 -14.51
CA SER A 550 -23.80 7.60 -14.72
C SER A 550 -24.04 6.08 -14.75
N LYS A 551 -25.31 5.69 -14.64
CA LYS A 551 -25.76 4.29 -14.79
C LYS A 551 -25.36 3.72 -16.15
N GLU A 552 -25.18 2.40 -16.21
CA GLU A 552 -24.82 1.66 -17.44
C GLU A 552 -25.72 2.00 -18.63
N GLU A 553 -27.03 2.20 -18.41
CA GLU A 553 -27.96 2.54 -19.48
C GLU A 553 -27.70 3.91 -20.13
N ILE A 554 -27.26 4.90 -19.34
CA ILE A 554 -26.93 6.25 -19.81
C ILE A 554 -25.58 6.21 -20.54
N LEU A 555 -24.60 5.51 -19.97
CA LEU A 555 -23.31 5.26 -20.62
C LEU A 555 -23.49 4.54 -21.97
N SER A 556 -24.39 3.55 -22.03
CA SER A 556 -24.67 2.78 -23.24
C SER A 556 -25.25 3.65 -24.35
N ALA A 557 -26.15 4.58 -24.01
CA ALA A 557 -26.70 5.54 -24.97
C ALA A 557 -25.62 6.49 -25.53
N PHE A 558 -24.71 6.95 -24.68
CA PHE A 558 -23.55 7.74 -25.10
C PHE A 558 -22.65 6.96 -26.08
N LEU A 559 -22.25 5.74 -25.71
CA LEU A 559 -21.37 4.91 -26.56
C LEU A 559 -22.03 4.56 -27.89
N GLY A 560 -23.33 4.26 -27.89
CA GLY A 560 -24.10 4.01 -29.10
C GLY A 560 -24.10 5.22 -30.03
N ALA A 561 -24.34 6.42 -29.50
CA ALA A 561 -24.33 7.65 -30.29
C ALA A 561 -22.94 8.00 -30.82
N TYR A 562 -21.90 7.83 -30.00
CA TYR A 562 -20.52 8.05 -30.44
C TYR A 562 -20.11 7.08 -31.56
N PHE A 563 -20.54 5.80 -31.46
CA PHE A 563 -20.33 4.80 -32.52
C PHE A 563 -21.05 5.16 -33.83
N LEU A 564 -22.18 5.88 -33.79
CA LEU A 564 -22.85 6.34 -35.02
C LEU A 564 -21.99 7.31 -35.82
N CYS A 565 -21.20 8.14 -35.14
CA CYS A 565 -20.26 9.07 -35.77
C CYS A 565 -19.00 8.30 -36.19
N ASP A 566 -18.19 7.93 -35.20
CA ASP A 566 -16.80 7.48 -35.38
C ASP A 566 -16.63 5.95 -35.49
N GLY A 567 -17.74 5.20 -35.47
CA GLY A 567 -17.73 3.74 -35.54
C GLY A 567 -17.82 3.20 -36.96
N TYR A 568 -17.16 2.07 -37.22
CA TYR A 568 -17.20 1.32 -38.46
C TYR A 568 -17.55 -0.15 -38.19
N VAL A 569 -18.35 -0.75 -39.08
CA VAL A 569 -18.74 -2.16 -39.00
C VAL A 569 -17.92 -2.89 -40.06
N GLY A 570 -16.87 -3.59 -39.63
CA GLY A 570 -16.05 -4.43 -40.48
C GLY A 570 -16.66 -5.82 -40.69
N ASP A 571 -15.93 -6.68 -41.40
CA ASP A 571 -16.41 -8.03 -41.72
C ASP A 571 -16.53 -8.94 -40.50
N ASN A 572 -15.65 -8.75 -39.50
CA ASN A 572 -15.54 -9.60 -38.30
C ASN A 572 -15.42 -8.80 -36.98
N ASP A 573 -15.40 -7.48 -37.05
CA ASP A 573 -15.21 -6.61 -35.90
C ASP A 573 -15.95 -5.27 -36.02
N LEU A 574 -16.18 -4.65 -34.86
CA LEU A 574 -16.61 -3.26 -34.77
C LEU A 574 -15.40 -2.41 -34.43
N GLU A 575 -15.14 -1.39 -35.22
CA GLU A 575 -14.04 -0.45 -35.02
C GLU A 575 -14.59 0.90 -34.53
N ILE A 576 -13.93 1.51 -33.55
CA ILE A 576 -14.16 2.91 -33.15
C ILE A 576 -12.83 3.64 -33.33
N GLY A 577 -12.81 4.65 -34.20
CA GLY A 577 -11.64 5.49 -34.43
C GLY A 577 -11.69 6.77 -33.59
N THR A 578 -10.56 7.23 -33.07
CA THR A 578 -10.46 8.55 -32.41
C THR A 578 -9.05 9.12 -32.52
N ALA A 579 -8.93 10.45 -32.56
CA ALA A 579 -7.63 11.14 -32.57
C ALA A 579 -7.10 11.43 -31.15
N SER A 580 -7.88 11.13 -30.10
CA SER A 580 -7.53 11.38 -28.70
C SER A 580 -7.18 10.08 -27.96
N LYS A 581 -6.01 10.05 -27.30
CA LYS A 581 -5.61 8.95 -26.41
C LYS A 581 -6.56 8.83 -25.23
N ASP A 582 -6.95 9.96 -24.63
CA ASP A 582 -7.84 9.98 -23.47
C ASP A 582 -9.25 9.50 -23.82
N MET A 583 -9.72 9.78 -25.04
CA MET A 583 -10.97 9.22 -25.54
C MET A 583 -10.89 7.71 -25.70
N GLN A 584 -9.79 7.19 -26.25
CA GLN A 584 -9.58 5.75 -26.38
C GLN A 584 -9.60 5.06 -25.01
N VAL A 585 -8.84 5.59 -24.05
CA VAL A 585 -8.76 5.04 -22.69
C VAL A 585 -10.12 5.13 -22.00
N SER A 586 -10.80 6.27 -22.06
CA SER A 586 -12.09 6.43 -21.39
C SER A 586 -13.20 5.56 -22.00
N ILE A 587 -13.22 5.35 -23.32
CA ILE A 587 -14.11 4.36 -23.98
C ILE A 587 -13.73 2.95 -23.56
N SER A 588 -12.44 2.63 -23.44
CA SER A 588 -11.96 1.33 -22.96
C SER A 588 -12.51 1.01 -21.56
N TYR A 589 -12.35 1.92 -20.59
CA TYR A 589 -12.94 1.77 -19.25
C TYR A 589 -14.48 1.72 -19.31
N SER A 590 -15.12 2.48 -20.20
CA SER A 590 -16.58 2.46 -20.40
C SER A 590 -17.08 1.09 -20.87
N LEU A 591 -16.40 0.46 -21.82
CA LEU A 591 -16.74 -0.87 -22.33
C LEU A 591 -16.57 -1.95 -21.24
N LEU A 592 -15.53 -1.84 -20.40
CA LEU A 592 -15.34 -2.75 -19.25
C LEU A 592 -16.41 -2.60 -18.18
N ARG A 593 -16.97 -1.40 -17.99
CA ARG A 593 -18.15 -1.24 -17.11
C ARG A 593 -19.36 -2.00 -17.64
N LEU A 594 -19.53 -2.07 -18.96
CA LEU A 594 -20.57 -2.87 -19.61
C LEU A 594 -20.22 -4.36 -19.73
N GLY A 595 -19.02 -4.78 -19.28
CA GLY A 595 -18.55 -6.17 -19.40
C GLY A 595 -18.26 -6.60 -20.85
N ILE A 596 -17.91 -5.64 -21.71
CA ILE A 596 -17.56 -5.84 -23.12
C ILE A 596 -16.04 -5.86 -23.25
N LEU A 597 -15.50 -7.01 -23.63
CA LEU A 597 -14.07 -7.14 -23.95
C LEU A 597 -13.78 -6.49 -25.31
N HIS A 598 -12.63 -5.85 -25.41
CA HIS A 598 -12.21 -5.11 -26.58
C HIS A 598 -10.69 -5.10 -26.69
N THR A 599 -10.18 -4.70 -27.84
CA THR A 599 -8.75 -4.52 -28.11
C THR A 599 -8.49 -3.06 -28.44
N ILE A 600 -7.39 -2.50 -27.94
CA ILE A 600 -6.95 -1.14 -28.26
C ILE A 600 -5.70 -1.19 -29.16
N ALA A 601 -5.63 -0.27 -30.12
CA ALA A 601 -4.49 -0.17 -31.02
C ALA A 601 -4.19 1.30 -31.36
N TYR A 602 -2.96 1.56 -31.78
CA TYR A 602 -2.55 2.86 -32.31
C TYR A 602 -2.03 2.68 -33.73
N ASN A 603 -2.51 3.51 -34.66
CA ASN A 603 -2.05 3.50 -36.04
C ASN A 603 -1.11 4.68 -36.26
N GLU A 604 0.19 4.39 -36.40
CA GLU A 604 1.24 5.40 -36.56
C GLU A 604 1.08 6.24 -37.83
N SER A 605 0.68 5.62 -38.94
CA SER A 605 0.54 6.29 -40.25
C SER A 605 -0.55 7.37 -40.23
N THR A 606 -1.68 7.07 -39.60
CA THR A 606 -2.81 8.01 -39.49
C THR A 606 -2.79 8.84 -38.21
N LYS A 607 -1.87 8.55 -37.28
CA LYS A 607 -1.80 9.10 -35.92
C LYS A 607 -3.14 9.02 -35.16
N ASN A 608 -3.89 7.94 -35.36
CA ASN A 608 -5.21 7.72 -34.78
C ASN A 608 -5.22 6.47 -33.89
N TYR A 609 -5.99 6.56 -32.81
CA TYR A 609 -6.27 5.49 -31.87
C TYR A 609 -7.51 4.72 -32.32
N ARG A 610 -7.49 3.40 -32.18
CA ARG A 610 -8.57 2.50 -32.59
C ARG A 610 -8.97 1.57 -31.47
N ILE A 611 -10.25 1.27 -31.38
CA ILE A 611 -10.81 0.27 -30.46
C ILE A 611 -11.56 -0.76 -31.30
N PHE A 612 -11.26 -2.03 -31.10
CA PHE A 612 -11.89 -3.14 -31.80
C PHE A 612 -12.72 -3.98 -30.83
N ILE A 613 -13.99 -4.18 -31.14
CA ILE A 613 -14.85 -5.15 -30.47
C ILE A 613 -14.96 -6.34 -31.42
N ARG A 614 -14.40 -7.47 -31.01
CA ARG A 614 -14.28 -8.67 -31.84
C ARG A 614 -15.12 -9.80 -31.25
N GLY A 615 -15.66 -10.63 -32.14
CA GLY A 615 -16.36 -11.85 -31.75
C GLY A 615 -17.86 -11.68 -31.54
N LYS A 616 -18.61 -12.72 -31.90
CA LYS A 616 -20.07 -12.71 -31.89
C LYS A 616 -20.64 -12.40 -30.50
N ASP A 617 -20.09 -13.01 -29.43
CA ASP A 617 -20.55 -12.81 -28.06
C ASP A 617 -20.35 -11.35 -27.58
N GLU A 618 -19.21 -10.72 -27.87
CA GLU A 618 -18.94 -9.33 -27.45
C GLU A 618 -19.68 -8.29 -28.31
N ILE A 619 -19.81 -8.55 -29.62
CA ILE A 619 -20.62 -7.74 -30.54
C ILE A 619 -22.10 -7.82 -30.17
N GLU A 620 -22.59 -8.99 -29.75
CA GLU A 620 -23.96 -9.15 -29.28
C GLU A 620 -24.20 -8.34 -27.99
N LYS A 621 -23.28 -8.38 -27.03
CA LYS A 621 -23.34 -7.52 -25.83
C LYS A 621 -23.39 -6.04 -26.21
N PHE A 622 -22.48 -5.59 -27.09
CA PHE A 622 -22.47 -4.21 -27.57
C PHE A 622 -23.80 -3.83 -28.24
N TYR A 623 -24.34 -4.69 -29.11
CA TYR A 623 -25.64 -4.46 -29.74
C TYR A 623 -26.78 -4.40 -28.70
N LYS A 624 -26.83 -5.31 -27.73
CA LYS A 624 -27.86 -5.32 -26.68
C LYS A 624 -27.85 -4.04 -25.84
N HIS A 625 -26.67 -3.52 -25.50
CA HIS A 625 -26.52 -2.34 -24.66
C HIS A 625 -26.70 -1.02 -25.46
N CYS A 626 -26.08 -0.90 -26.62
CA CYS A 626 -25.88 0.37 -27.32
C CYS A 626 -26.79 0.60 -28.53
N LYS A 627 -27.74 -0.30 -28.83
CA LYS A 627 -28.59 -0.22 -30.02
C LYS A 627 -29.33 1.12 -30.13
N LEU A 628 -29.11 1.79 -31.26
CA LEU A 628 -29.87 2.95 -31.71
C LEU A 628 -30.47 2.70 -33.11
N SER A 629 -31.44 3.51 -33.50
CA SER A 629 -32.09 3.40 -34.81
C SER A 629 -31.18 3.96 -35.92
N SER A 630 -30.37 3.10 -36.56
CA SER A 630 -29.48 3.52 -37.66
C SER A 630 -29.12 2.39 -38.63
N LYS A 631 -28.61 2.76 -39.82
CA LYS A 631 -28.09 1.80 -40.81
C LYS A 631 -26.93 0.95 -40.26
N LYS A 632 -26.04 1.55 -39.44
CA LYS A 632 -24.90 0.84 -38.82
C LYS A 632 -25.38 -0.27 -37.87
N PHE A 633 -26.37 -0.02 -37.02
CA PHE A 633 -26.93 -1.05 -36.14
C PHE A 633 -27.71 -2.13 -36.87
N SER A 634 -28.35 -1.80 -38.01
CA SER A 634 -28.94 -2.81 -38.89
C SER A 634 -27.88 -3.74 -39.49
N ALA A 635 -26.71 -3.21 -39.85
CA ALA A 635 -25.59 -4.02 -40.33
C ALA A 635 -25.06 -4.97 -39.24
N ILE A 636 -24.93 -4.50 -37.98
CA ILE A 636 -24.57 -5.35 -36.84
C ILE A 636 -25.60 -6.46 -36.63
N ASN A 637 -26.89 -6.15 -36.74
CA ASN A 637 -27.95 -7.14 -36.60
C ASN A 637 -27.92 -8.20 -37.72
N ASN A 638 -27.55 -7.81 -38.94
CA ASN A 638 -27.35 -8.75 -40.04
C ASN A 638 -26.12 -9.63 -39.81
N TYR A 639 -25.02 -9.05 -39.30
CA TYR A 639 -23.82 -9.79 -38.90
C TYR A 639 -24.15 -10.87 -37.84
N LEU A 640 -24.94 -10.53 -36.82
CA LEU A 640 -25.33 -11.48 -35.76
C LEU A 640 -26.22 -12.63 -36.24
N LYS A 641 -26.96 -12.45 -37.35
CA LYS A 641 -27.81 -13.49 -37.97
C LYS A 641 -27.03 -14.45 -38.87
N ASP A 642 -25.80 -14.13 -39.24
CA ASP A 642 -24.95 -15.03 -40.02
C ASP A 642 -24.31 -16.07 -39.08
N ASP A 643 -24.64 -17.34 -39.30
CA ASP A 643 -24.11 -18.47 -38.52
C ASP A 643 -22.75 -18.97 -39.03
N LYS A 644 -22.30 -18.51 -40.21
CA LYS A 644 -20.99 -18.89 -40.78
C LYS A 644 -19.84 -18.03 -40.25
N ARG A 645 -20.12 -16.96 -39.50
CA ARG A 645 -19.12 -16.04 -38.94
C ARG A 645 -19.14 -16.13 -37.42
N GLY A 646 -17.99 -16.45 -36.82
CA GLY A 646 -17.84 -16.29 -35.37
C GLY A 646 -16.97 -17.33 -34.69
N TYR A 647 -15.67 -17.05 -34.61
CA TYR A 647 -14.88 -17.46 -33.45
C TYR A 647 -14.02 -16.27 -33.03
N THR A 648 -14.04 -15.96 -31.74
CA THR A 648 -13.09 -15.01 -31.15
C THR A 648 -11.96 -15.79 -30.51
N THR A 649 -10.75 -15.62 -31.03
CA THR A 649 -9.53 -16.28 -30.58
C THR A 649 -8.86 -15.57 -29.38
N ILE A 650 -9.56 -14.64 -28.71
CA ILE A 650 -8.93 -13.72 -27.74
C ILE A 650 -9.20 -14.11 -26.29
N ASP A 651 -10.37 -14.68 -25.98
CA ASP A 651 -10.76 -15.05 -24.61
C ASP A 651 -10.36 -16.48 -24.25
N ILE A 652 -9.05 -16.66 -24.13
CA ILE A 652 -8.38 -17.93 -23.95
C ILE A 652 -7.93 -18.09 -22.50
N VAL A 653 -8.10 -19.30 -21.96
CA VAL A 653 -7.59 -19.70 -20.64
C VAL A 653 -6.25 -20.43 -20.81
N PRO A 654 -5.17 -19.98 -20.14
CA PRO A 654 -3.87 -20.62 -20.22
C PRO A 654 -3.84 -21.89 -19.35
N ILE A 655 -4.39 -23.00 -19.85
CA ILE A 655 -4.34 -24.30 -19.17
C ILE A 655 -3.38 -25.25 -19.90
N ALA A 656 -2.50 -25.92 -19.15
CA ALA A 656 -1.58 -26.91 -19.71
C ALA A 656 -2.33 -28.13 -20.27
N PRO A 657 -2.00 -28.62 -21.48
CA PRO A 657 -2.59 -29.83 -22.07
C PRO A 657 -2.51 -31.06 -21.14
N LYS A 658 -1.35 -31.26 -20.47
CA LYS A 658 -1.15 -32.32 -19.48
C LYS A 658 -2.12 -32.26 -18.30
N LEU A 659 -2.49 -31.04 -17.88
CA LEU A 659 -3.45 -30.84 -16.79
C LEU A 659 -4.87 -31.18 -17.26
N VAL A 660 -5.22 -30.80 -18.49
CA VAL A 660 -6.50 -31.16 -19.12
C VAL A 660 -6.62 -32.67 -19.23
N GLU A 661 -5.58 -33.35 -19.71
CA GLU A 661 -5.52 -34.81 -19.85
C GLU A 661 -5.68 -35.53 -18.52
N LYS A 662 -4.94 -35.08 -17.49
CA LYS A 662 -5.06 -35.64 -16.13
C LYS A 662 -6.50 -35.56 -15.61
N ILE A 663 -7.12 -34.39 -15.71
CA ILE A 663 -8.50 -34.18 -15.22
C ILE A 663 -9.51 -34.98 -16.03
N TYR A 664 -9.31 -35.08 -17.35
CA TYR A 664 -10.15 -35.91 -18.20
C TYR A 664 -10.11 -37.38 -17.78
N ASN A 665 -8.93 -37.92 -17.52
CA ASN A 665 -8.75 -39.29 -17.02
C ASN A 665 -9.41 -39.49 -15.64
N GLU A 666 -9.30 -38.51 -14.74
CA GLU A 666 -9.94 -38.52 -13.41
C GLU A 666 -11.47 -38.45 -13.49
N MET A 667 -12.05 -37.80 -14.50
CA MET A 667 -13.50 -37.72 -14.68
C MET A 667 -14.14 -39.08 -14.99
N ASN A 668 -13.38 -40.04 -15.53
CA ASN A 668 -13.84 -41.37 -15.93
C ASN A 668 -15.13 -41.34 -16.79
N ARG A 669 -15.20 -40.39 -17.74
CA ARG A 669 -16.33 -40.23 -18.68
C ARG A 669 -15.89 -40.50 -20.11
N PRO A 670 -16.72 -41.17 -20.93
CA PRO A 670 -16.39 -41.40 -22.33
C PRO A 670 -16.28 -40.08 -23.09
N TYR A 671 -15.42 -40.03 -24.10
CA TYR A 671 -15.23 -38.85 -24.96
C TYR A 671 -16.55 -38.33 -25.56
N THR A 672 -17.46 -39.24 -25.93
CA THR A 672 -18.80 -38.91 -26.44
C THR A 672 -19.59 -37.99 -25.50
N PHE A 673 -19.47 -38.17 -24.18
CA PHE A 673 -20.14 -37.32 -23.19
C PHE A 673 -19.65 -35.87 -23.22
N LEU A 674 -18.33 -35.64 -23.35
CA LEU A 674 -17.78 -34.29 -23.46
C LEU A 674 -18.12 -33.65 -24.80
N LYS A 675 -18.08 -34.44 -25.88
CA LYS A 675 -18.45 -34.02 -27.23
C LYS A 675 -19.91 -33.57 -27.32
N GLU A 676 -20.85 -34.31 -26.74
CA GLU A 676 -22.27 -33.93 -26.64
C GLU A 676 -22.50 -32.62 -25.88
N ASN A 677 -21.60 -32.29 -24.94
CA ASN A 677 -21.62 -31.02 -24.21
C ASN A 677 -20.84 -29.87 -24.92
N GLY A 678 -20.37 -30.12 -26.14
CA GLY A 678 -19.66 -29.15 -26.98
C GLY A 678 -18.18 -28.97 -26.61
N ILE A 679 -17.54 -29.99 -26.03
CA ILE A 679 -16.12 -29.97 -25.65
C ILE A 679 -15.38 -31.06 -26.43
N GLU A 680 -14.69 -30.66 -27.49
CA GLU A 680 -13.83 -31.53 -28.28
C GLU A 680 -12.47 -31.70 -27.59
N ILE A 681 -12.39 -32.63 -26.62
CA ILE A 681 -11.23 -32.75 -25.72
C ILE A 681 -9.91 -33.03 -26.44
N HIS A 682 -9.95 -33.70 -27.60
CA HIS A 682 -8.77 -34.03 -28.41
C HIS A 682 -8.05 -32.78 -28.94
N ASN A 683 -8.75 -31.67 -29.18
CA ASN A 683 -8.12 -30.43 -29.62
C ASN A 683 -7.22 -29.84 -28.53
N TYR A 684 -7.62 -29.98 -27.26
CA TYR A 684 -6.91 -29.40 -26.11
C TYR A 684 -5.79 -30.30 -25.58
N ILE A 685 -5.91 -31.62 -25.74
CA ILE A 685 -4.89 -32.59 -25.32
C ILE A 685 -3.88 -32.86 -26.44
N GLY A 686 -4.36 -33.12 -27.68
CA GLY A 686 -3.51 -33.54 -28.79
C GLY A 686 -2.97 -32.40 -29.65
N ASN A 687 -3.79 -31.39 -29.95
CA ASN A 687 -3.39 -30.26 -30.81
C ASN A 687 -2.83 -29.06 -30.02
N ASN A 688 -2.70 -29.18 -28.69
CA ASN A 688 -2.29 -28.09 -27.79
C ASN A 688 -3.09 -26.78 -27.95
N GLU A 689 -4.35 -26.87 -28.38
CA GLU A 689 -5.22 -25.70 -28.44
C GLU A 689 -5.59 -25.26 -27.02
N SER A 690 -5.78 -23.96 -26.83
CA SER A 690 -6.20 -23.42 -25.53
C SER A 690 -7.71 -23.25 -25.48
N MET A 691 -8.33 -23.61 -24.34
CA MET A 691 -9.78 -23.50 -24.18
C MET A 691 -10.23 -22.04 -24.14
N SER A 692 -11.38 -21.75 -24.75
CA SER A 692 -12.07 -20.48 -24.49
C SER A 692 -12.57 -20.43 -23.04
N ALA A 693 -12.71 -19.24 -22.44
CA ALA A 693 -13.26 -19.11 -21.09
C ALA A 693 -14.65 -19.75 -20.96
N LYS A 694 -15.48 -19.69 -22.00
CA LYS A 694 -16.81 -20.34 -22.06
C LYS A 694 -16.70 -21.86 -22.04
N THR A 695 -15.82 -22.42 -22.85
CA THR A 695 -15.55 -23.87 -22.88
C THR A 695 -14.95 -24.33 -21.55
N PHE A 696 -14.00 -23.57 -21.01
CA PHE A 696 -13.36 -23.85 -19.73
C PHE A 696 -14.37 -23.87 -18.57
N LYS A 697 -15.31 -22.93 -18.51
CA LYS A 697 -16.40 -22.93 -17.50
C LYS A 697 -17.25 -24.20 -17.59
N LYS A 698 -17.64 -24.62 -18.81
CA LYS A 698 -18.36 -25.88 -19.00
C LYS A 698 -17.53 -27.08 -18.52
N PHE A 699 -16.25 -27.12 -18.89
CA PHE A 699 -15.32 -28.18 -18.47
C PHE A 699 -15.15 -28.22 -16.93
N ALA A 700 -14.99 -27.06 -16.29
CA ALA A 700 -14.88 -26.93 -14.84
C ALA A 700 -16.12 -27.44 -14.10
N VAL A 701 -17.31 -27.14 -14.59
CA VAL A 701 -18.57 -27.63 -14.00
C VAL A 701 -18.69 -29.14 -14.14
N LEU A 702 -18.44 -29.67 -15.34
CA LEU A 702 -18.55 -31.11 -15.64
C LEU A 702 -17.49 -31.93 -14.90
N SER A 703 -16.28 -31.40 -14.72
CA SER A 703 -15.17 -32.10 -14.04
C SER A 703 -15.33 -32.27 -12.53
N ASN A 704 -16.26 -31.55 -11.90
CA ASN A 704 -16.45 -31.52 -10.44
C ASN A 704 -15.18 -31.17 -9.64
N ASN A 705 -14.16 -30.58 -10.28
CA ASN A 705 -12.90 -30.20 -9.66
C ASN A 705 -13.01 -28.82 -8.99
N SER A 706 -12.71 -28.74 -7.70
CA SER A 706 -12.83 -27.51 -6.90
C SER A 706 -11.89 -26.39 -7.38
N LYS A 707 -10.66 -26.72 -7.80
CA LYS A 707 -9.67 -25.76 -8.32
C LYS A 707 -10.16 -25.11 -9.62
N LEU A 708 -10.68 -25.92 -10.54
CA LEU A 708 -11.22 -25.43 -11.81
C LEU A 708 -12.47 -24.57 -11.63
N ARG A 709 -13.37 -24.95 -10.71
CA ARG A 709 -14.55 -24.15 -10.37
C ARG A 709 -14.18 -22.79 -9.79
N SER A 710 -13.25 -22.76 -8.85
CA SER A 710 -12.81 -21.51 -8.22
C SER A 710 -12.13 -20.56 -9.21
N PHE A 711 -11.33 -21.10 -10.14
CA PHE A 711 -10.75 -20.31 -11.22
C PHE A 711 -11.82 -19.85 -12.24
N ALA A 712 -12.81 -20.69 -12.54
CA ALA A 712 -13.94 -20.35 -13.41
C ALA A 712 -14.80 -19.19 -12.87
N GLU A 713 -15.00 -19.11 -11.54
CA GLU A 713 -15.63 -17.96 -10.87
C GLU A 713 -14.80 -16.68 -11.05
N THR A 714 -13.47 -16.77 -10.93
CA THR A 714 -12.57 -15.63 -11.13
C THR A 714 -12.65 -15.09 -12.56
N LEU A 715 -12.80 -15.96 -13.56
CA LEU A 715 -12.99 -15.60 -14.97
C LEU A 715 -14.33 -14.88 -15.26
N GLU A 716 -15.26 -14.77 -14.31
CA GLU A 716 -16.44 -13.89 -14.44
C GLU A 716 -16.09 -12.41 -14.39
N PHE A 717 -15.11 -12.05 -13.56
CA PHE A 717 -14.69 -10.67 -13.33
C PHE A 717 -13.35 -10.34 -13.95
N MET A 718 -12.53 -11.37 -14.21
CA MET A 718 -11.16 -11.25 -14.71
C MET A 718 -10.99 -11.92 -16.07
N PHE A 719 -9.93 -11.51 -16.76
CA PHE A 719 -9.52 -11.90 -18.10
C PHE A 719 -8.02 -12.19 -18.10
N CYS A 720 -7.60 -13.29 -18.71
CA CYS A 720 -6.20 -13.67 -18.85
C CYS A 720 -5.66 -13.11 -20.16
N ASP A 721 -4.86 -12.05 -20.09
CA ASP A 721 -4.32 -11.37 -21.26
C ASP A 721 -2.85 -11.70 -21.46
N GLN A 722 -2.48 -12.11 -22.65
CA GLN A 722 -1.12 -12.52 -22.94
C GLN A 722 -0.22 -11.29 -23.17
N ILE A 723 1.00 -11.29 -22.63
CA ILE A 723 1.99 -10.24 -22.89
C ILE A 723 2.57 -10.45 -24.29
N ILE A 724 2.55 -9.41 -25.12
CA ILE A 724 3.10 -9.46 -26.49
C ILE A 724 4.39 -8.65 -26.64
N GLU A 725 4.60 -7.65 -25.78
CA GLU A 725 5.70 -6.71 -25.90
C GLU A 725 6.05 -6.15 -24.52
N ILE A 726 7.35 -6.09 -24.21
CA ILE A 726 7.90 -5.50 -22.99
C ILE A 726 9.05 -4.59 -23.41
N GLU A 727 8.96 -3.31 -23.08
CA GLU A 727 9.96 -2.28 -23.40
C GLU A 727 10.50 -1.69 -22.09
N SER A 728 11.83 -1.54 -21.97
CA SER A 728 12.47 -0.87 -20.84
C SER A 728 12.91 0.54 -21.25
N LEU A 729 12.33 1.55 -20.61
CA LEU A 729 12.57 2.96 -20.86
C LEU A 729 13.52 3.50 -19.79
N ASN A 730 14.78 3.75 -20.16
CA ASN A 730 15.79 4.32 -19.27
C ASN A 730 15.78 5.85 -19.39
N SER A 731 14.81 6.50 -18.73
CA SER A 731 14.70 7.95 -18.69
C SER A 731 14.23 8.40 -17.31
N THR A 732 14.84 9.45 -16.77
CA THR A 732 14.43 10.05 -15.50
C THR A 732 13.03 10.65 -15.62
N GLN A 733 12.07 10.12 -14.86
CA GLN A 733 10.68 10.56 -14.87
C GLN A 733 10.06 10.58 -13.47
N GLU A 734 9.07 11.44 -13.27
CA GLU A 734 8.24 11.48 -12.07
C GLU A 734 7.34 10.22 -12.02
N VAL A 735 7.34 9.55 -10.87
CA VAL A 735 6.50 8.39 -10.58
C VAL A 735 5.61 8.66 -9.38
N TYR A 736 4.49 7.97 -9.33
CA TYR A 736 3.45 8.20 -8.34
C TYR A 736 2.99 6.87 -7.77
N ASP A 737 2.49 6.88 -6.54
CA ASP A 737 1.88 5.70 -5.92
C ASP A 737 0.72 6.11 -5.01
N ILE A 738 -0.17 5.17 -4.74
CA ILE A 738 -1.25 5.30 -3.75
C ILE A 738 -1.33 4.06 -2.89
N THR A 739 -1.58 4.25 -1.60
CA THR A 739 -1.69 3.14 -0.66
C THR A 739 -3.15 2.78 -0.42
N VAL A 740 -3.49 1.52 -0.72
CA VAL A 740 -4.81 0.93 -0.48
C VAL A 740 -4.69 -0.09 0.66
N PRO A 741 -5.28 0.17 1.85
CA PRO A 741 -5.28 -0.78 2.96
C PRO A 741 -5.87 -2.14 2.59
N ASN A 742 -5.37 -3.18 3.25
CA ASN A 742 -5.80 -4.60 3.20
C ASN A 742 -5.41 -5.35 1.93
N THR A 743 -5.70 -4.78 0.75
CA THR A 743 -5.49 -5.47 -0.53
C THR A 743 -4.22 -5.06 -1.23
N HIS A 744 -3.64 -3.91 -0.89
CA HIS A 744 -2.38 -3.42 -1.45
C HIS A 744 -2.37 -3.39 -2.99
N ASN A 745 -3.53 -3.23 -3.63
CA ASN A 745 -3.65 -3.12 -5.07
C ASN A 745 -4.81 -2.24 -5.54
N PHE A 746 -4.72 -1.74 -6.77
CA PHE A 746 -5.78 -0.97 -7.43
C PHE A 746 -5.86 -1.22 -8.94
N VAL A 747 -7.00 -0.87 -9.55
CA VAL A 747 -7.22 -0.92 -11.00
C VAL A 747 -6.75 0.38 -11.66
N GLY A 748 -5.73 0.30 -12.50
CA GLY A 748 -5.18 1.43 -13.26
C GLY A 748 -4.48 0.99 -14.56
N GLY A 749 -3.87 1.91 -15.30
CA GLY A 749 -3.18 1.62 -16.56
C GLY A 749 -4.06 1.79 -17.81
N PHE A 750 -3.40 1.87 -18.97
CA PHE A 750 -4.06 2.14 -20.25
C PHE A 750 -4.81 0.88 -20.69
N GLY A 751 -6.13 0.86 -20.45
CA GLY A 751 -6.98 -0.30 -20.71
C GLY A 751 -7.29 -1.19 -19.49
N ALA A 752 -7.03 -0.69 -18.28
CA ALA A 752 -7.30 -1.30 -16.97
C ALA A 752 -6.53 -2.61 -16.69
N ILE A 753 -5.61 -2.54 -15.72
CA ILE A 753 -4.71 -3.59 -15.20
C ILE A 753 -4.67 -3.47 -13.67
N LEU A 754 -4.26 -4.52 -12.95
CA LEU A 754 -4.09 -4.53 -11.49
C LEU A 754 -2.63 -4.21 -11.09
N LEU A 755 -2.43 -3.30 -10.12
CA LEU A 755 -1.15 -2.72 -9.67
C LEU A 755 -0.95 -2.91 -8.13
N HIS A 756 0.25 -3.13 -7.57
CA HIS A 756 0.52 -3.64 -6.18
C HIS A 756 1.56 -2.87 -5.31
N ASN A 757 1.58 -2.99 -3.93
CA ASN A 757 2.49 -2.32 -2.91
C ASN A 757 3.38 -3.29 -1.98
N THR A 758 4.38 -2.90 -1.14
CA THR A 758 5.48 -3.80 -0.50
C THR A 758 5.66 -3.86 1.05
N VAL A 759 6.37 -4.94 1.54
CA VAL A 759 6.59 -5.48 2.94
C VAL A 759 8.06 -5.99 3.19
N THR A 760 8.91 -5.36 4.05
CA THR A 760 10.31 -5.86 4.35
C THR A 760 10.58 -6.26 5.81
N GLN A 761 10.08 -5.54 6.81
CA GLN A 761 10.48 -5.76 8.21
C GLN A 761 9.92 -7.04 8.86
N GLN A 762 8.85 -7.61 8.31
CA GLN A 762 8.17 -8.79 8.87
C GLN A 762 9.02 -10.07 8.88
N GLN A 763 10.05 -10.17 8.03
CA GLN A 763 10.86 -11.39 7.92
C GLN A 763 11.76 -11.62 9.13
N LEU A 764 12.31 -10.56 9.71
CA LEU A 764 13.15 -10.65 10.91
C LEU A 764 12.33 -11.15 12.11
N ALA A 765 11.08 -10.73 12.23
CA ALA A 765 10.20 -11.14 13.33
C ALA A 765 9.81 -12.63 13.23
N LYS A 766 9.64 -13.15 12.00
CA LYS A 766 9.30 -14.55 11.73
C LYS A 766 10.42 -15.52 12.03
N TRP A 767 11.62 -15.20 11.56
CA TRP A 767 12.70 -16.20 11.40
C TRP A 767 13.84 -16.07 12.39
N SER A 768 13.87 -15.00 13.20
CA SER A 768 14.85 -14.86 14.28
C SER A 768 14.74 -16.02 15.28
N ASP A 769 15.89 -16.52 15.72
CA ASP A 769 15.98 -17.68 16.59
C ASP A 769 15.72 -17.40 18.08
N THR A 770 15.27 -16.19 18.43
CA THR A 770 14.91 -15.76 19.80
C THR A 770 13.61 -16.38 20.29
N GLU A 771 13.51 -16.60 21.61
CA GLU A 771 12.28 -17.12 22.22
C GLU A 771 11.19 -16.06 22.32
N ILE A 772 11.55 -14.78 22.49
CA ILE A 772 10.57 -13.69 22.66
C ILE A 772 10.85 -12.57 21.67
N VAL A 773 9.79 -12.05 21.05
CA VAL A 773 9.84 -10.88 20.15
C VAL A 773 9.10 -9.71 20.78
N VAL A 774 9.75 -8.56 20.88
CA VAL A 774 9.12 -7.30 21.29
C VAL A 774 9.17 -6.35 20.12
N TYR A 775 8.02 -6.01 19.56
CA TYR A 775 7.92 -5.09 18.42
C TYR A 775 7.32 -3.77 18.86
N ILE A 776 8.02 -2.67 18.57
CA ILE A 776 7.64 -1.31 18.93
C ILE A 776 7.42 -0.51 17.65
N GLY A 777 6.17 -0.24 17.34
CA GLY A 777 5.74 0.73 16.34
C GLY A 777 5.69 2.13 16.94
N CYS A 778 6.79 2.88 16.86
CA CYS A 778 6.93 4.22 17.42
C CYS A 778 6.73 5.30 16.36
N GLY A 779 5.62 6.01 16.42
CA GLY A 779 5.33 7.14 15.55
C GLY A 779 5.09 6.77 14.10
N GLU A 780 4.79 5.50 13.83
CA GLU A 780 4.48 4.98 12.50
C GLU A 780 3.07 5.35 12.06
N ARG A 781 2.79 5.19 10.77
CA ARG A 781 1.47 5.52 10.23
C ARG A 781 0.45 4.52 10.76
N GLY A 782 -0.77 4.99 11.04
CA GLY A 782 -1.83 4.13 11.60
C GLY A 782 -2.12 2.89 10.77
N ASN A 783 -1.98 2.96 9.45
CA ASN A 783 -2.25 1.85 8.55
C ASN A 783 -1.08 0.86 8.46
N GLU A 784 0.17 1.31 8.51
CA GLU A 784 1.34 0.43 8.63
C GLU A 784 1.26 -0.36 9.94
N MET A 785 0.86 0.31 11.03
CA MET A 785 0.60 -0.38 12.29
C MET A 785 -0.60 -1.33 12.21
N SER A 786 -1.69 -0.94 11.55
CA SER A 786 -2.84 -1.83 11.35
C SER A 786 -2.47 -3.09 10.57
N GLU A 787 -1.62 -2.97 9.54
CA GLU A 787 -1.11 -4.09 8.75
C GLU A 787 -0.31 -5.06 9.64
N VAL A 788 0.63 -4.54 10.43
CA VAL A 788 1.38 -5.34 11.42
C VAL A 788 0.44 -6.05 12.38
N LEU A 789 -0.56 -5.35 12.92
CA LEU A 789 -1.55 -5.92 13.86
C LEU A 789 -2.46 -6.97 13.21
N GLU A 790 -2.74 -6.88 11.91
CA GLU A 790 -3.58 -7.84 11.18
C GLU A 790 -2.82 -9.04 10.62
N GLU A 791 -1.56 -8.86 10.28
CA GLU A 791 -0.73 -9.91 9.67
C GLU A 791 -0.05 -10.77 10.73
N PHE A 792 0.53 -10.18 11.79
CA PHE A 792 1.27 -10.93 12.82
C PHE A 792 0.48 -12.08 13.44
N PRO A 793 -0.83 -11.95 13.75
CA PRO A 793 -1.63 -13.07 14.25
C PRO A 793 -1.81 -14.22 13.26
N LYS A 794 -1.67 -13.97 11.95
CA LYS A 794 -1.82 -14.97 10.87
C LYS A 794 -0.49 -15.66 10.53
N LEU A 795 0.62 -15.15 11.04
CA LEU A 795 1.95 -15.72 10.79
C LEU A 795 2.16 -16.90 11.71
N GLU A 796 2.64 -18.01 11.15
CA GLU A 796 3.02 -19.20 11.91
C GLU A 796 4.52 -19.12 12.25
N ASP A 797 4.85 -19.49 13.48
CA ASP A 797 6.21 -19.71 13.95
C ASP A 797 6.73 -21.02 13.33
N PRO A 798 7.78 -20.96 12.51
CA PRO A 798 8.34 -22.12 11.82
C PRO A 798 8.90 -23.19 12.78
N LYS A 799 9.27 -22.84 14.01
CA LYS A 799 9.78 -23.80 15.00
C LYS A 799 8.67 -24.62 15.63
N THR A 800 7.49 -24.02 15.81
CA THR A 800 6.42 -24.57 16.65
C THR A 800 5.13 -24.88 15.89
N GLY A 801 4.98 -24.34 14.67
CA GLY A 801 3.78 -24.45 13.84
C GLY A 801 2.58 -23.67 14.39
N ARG A 802 2.79 -22.79 15.38
CA ARG A 802 1.75 -22.03 16.09
C ARG A 802 1.80 -20.55 15.73
N PRO A 803 0.77 -19.74 16.04
CA PRO A 803 0.81 -18.31 15.75
C PRO A 803 2.02 -17.62 16.38
N LEU A 804 2.74 -16.83 15.59
CA LEU A 804 3.90 -16.02 16.03
C LEU A 804 3.54 -15.07 17.18
N MET A 805 2.27 -14.67 17.27
CA MET A 805 1.74 -13.83 18.33
C MET A 805 1.88 -14.44 19.74
N GLU A 806 1.96 -15.77 19.87
CA GLU A 806 2.13 -16.45 21.18
C GLU A 806 3.48 -16.16 21.86
N ARG A 807 4.47 -15.66 21.11
CA ARG A 807 5.79 -15.26 21.65
C ARG A 807 6.09 -13.78 21.43
N THR A 808 5.09 -13.00 21.02
CA THR A 808 5.27 -11.61 20.62
C THR A 808 4.51 -10.66 21.55
N VAL A 809 5.15 -9.54 21.89
CA VAL A 809 4.52 -8.36 22.50
C VAL A 809 4.54 -7.22 21.49
N LEU A 810 3.37 -6.66 21.19
CA LEU A 810 3.24 -5.55 20.24
C LEU A 810 2.96 -4.25 21.00
N ILE A 811 3.77 -3.23 20.78
CA ILE A 811 3.56 -1.87 21.27
C ILE A 811 3.32 -0.99 20.06
N ALA A 812 2.14 -0.43 19.95
CA ALA A 812 1.70 0.37 18.82
C ALA A 812 1.39 1.80 19.27
N ASN A 813 2.17 2.75 18.79
CA ASN A 813 1.93 4.17 19.02
C ASN A 813 2.03 4.93 17.70
N THR A 814 0.89 5.29 17.12
CA THR A 814 0.85 5.90 15.78
C THR A 814 1.35 7.35 15.79
N SER A 815 1.64 7.92 14.62
CA SER A 815 2.16 9.29 14.45
C SER A 815 1.24 10.38 15.01
N ASN A 816 -0.07 10.16 14.97
CA ASN A 816 -1.10 11.06 15.52
C ASN A 816 -1.42 10.81 17.00
N MET A 817 -0.87 9.77 17.62
CA MET A 817 -0.94 9.58 19.06
C MET A 817 -0.02 10.58 19.78
N PRO A 818 -0.27 10.86 21.08
CA PRO A 818 0.47 11.87 21.82
C PRO A 818 2.00 11.72 21.71
N VAL A 819 2.68 12.85 21.46
CA VAL A 819 4.14 12.94 21.27
C VAL A 819 4.91 12.26 22.40
N ALA A 820 4.48 12.52 23.62
CA ALA A 820 5.10 11.99 24.83
C ALA A 820 4.92 10.46 24.96
N ALA A 821 3.83 9.91 24.42
CA ALA A 821 3.61 8.46 24.35
C ALA A 821 4.50 7.78 23.29
N ARG A 822 4.90 8.49 22.23
CA ARG A 822 5.93 8.01 21.28
C ARG A 822 7.25 7.76 22.02
N GLU A 823 7.70 8.71 22.82
CA GLU A 823 8.91 8.55 23.64
C GLU A 823 8.78 7.40 24.65
N ALA A 824 7.64 7.32 25.34
CA ALA A 824 7.39 6.25 26.30
C ALA A 824 7.38 4.85 25.67
N SER A 825 6.92 4.71 24.42
CA SER A 825 6.79 3.41 23.73
C SER A 825 8.10 2.64 23.66
N ILE A 826 9.21 3.35 23.39
CA ILE A 826 10.56 2.78 23.31
C ILE A 826 10.98 2.25 24.69
N TYR A 827 10.81 3.05 25.74
CA TYR A 827 11.18 2.66 27.11
C TYR A 827 10.30 1.53 27.68
N THR A 828 9.00 1.55 27.37
CA THR A 828 8.05 0.49 27.72
C THR A 828 8.51 -0.84 27.11
N GLY A 829 8.82 -0.86 25.82
CA GLY A 829 9.23 -2.08 25.13
C GLY A 829 10.56 -2.65 25.60
N ILE A 830 11.59 -1.83 25.78
CA ILE A 830 12.87 -2.32 26.31
C ILE A 830 12.75 -2.84 27.75
N THR A 831 11.89 -2.25 28.58
CA THR A 831 11.67 -2.72 29.95
C THR A 831 10.97 -4.08 29.98
N ILE A 832 10.02 -4.30 29.06
CA ILE A 832 9.39 -5.62 28.87
C ILE A 832 10.42 -6.63 28.34
N ALA A 833 11.28 -6.24 27.41
CA ALA A 833 12.35 -7.10 26.91
C ALA A 833 13.33 -7.51 28.01
N GLU A 834 13.75 -6.57 28.87
CA GLU A 834 14.59 -6.85 30.03
C GLU A 834 13.91 -7.80 31.03
N TYR A 835 12.59 -7.72 31.19
CA TYR A 835 11.87 -8.61 32.09
C TYR A 835 11.92 -10.06 31.63
N TYR A 836 11.72 -10.33 30.34
CA TYR A 836 11.86 -11.68 29.79
C TYR A 836 13.32 -12.14 29.75
N ARG A 837 14.26 -11.23 29.49
CA ARG A 837 15.70 -11.49 29.63
C ARG A 837 16.05 -11.98 31.02
N ASP A 838 15.52 -11.35 32.07
CA ASP A 838 15.78 -11.71 33.47
C ASP A 838 15.34 -13.14 33.82
N MET A 839 14.34 -13.68 33.09
CA MET A 839 13.90 -15.07 33.21
C MET A 839 14.84 -16.09 32.55
N GLY A 840 15.83 -15.61 31.78
CA GLY A 840 16.78 -16.43 31.03
C GLY A 840 16.44 -16.63 29.56
N TYR A 841 15.57 -15.81 28.97
CA TYR A 841 15.24 -15.88 27.54
C TYR A 841 16.15 -14.98 26.68
N ASP A 842 16.33 -15.34 25.41
CA ASP A 842 16.86 -14.44 24.39
C ASP A 842 15.70 -13.66 23.76
N VAL A 843 15.79 -12.34 23.82
CA VAL A 843 14.74 -11.43 23.35
C VAL A 843 15.24 -10.64 22.16
N SER A 844 14.44 -10.60 21.09
CA SER A 844 14.65 -9.69 19.96
C SER A 844 13.70 -8.49 20.10
N LEU A 845 14.25 -7.28 20.20
CA LEU A 845 13.50 -6.04 20.22
C LEU A 845 13.65 -5.31 18.88
N MET A 846 12.52 -5.01 18.24
CA MET A 846 12.44 -4.24 17.00
C MET A 846 11.83 -2.88 17.28
N ALA A 847 12.54 -1.82 16.97
CA ALA A 847 12.07 -0.44 17.13
C ALA A 847 11.89 0.21 15.77
N ASP A 848 10.64 0.31 15.32
CA ASP A 848 10.23 0.90 14.05
C ASP A 848 9.37 2.15 14.30
N SER A 849 9.88 3.37 14.17
CA SER A 849 11.26 3.74 13.87
C SER A 849 11.87 4.63 14.94
N THR A 850 13.18 4.46 15.12
CA THR A 850 13.98 5.26 16.06
C THR A 850 14.12 6.72 15.61
N SER A 851 13.95 7.01 14.32
CA SER A 851 13.86 8.38 13.79
C SER A 851 12.63 9.13 14.31
N ARG A 852 11.46 8.49 14.32
CA ARG A 852 10.23 9.10 14.86
C ARG A 852 10.29 9.32 16.37
N TRP A 853 11.05 8.48 17.07
CA TRP A 853 11.39 8.72 18.47
C TRP A 853 12.25 9.98 18.66
N ALA A 854 13.29 10.16 17.84
CA ALA A 854 14.12 11.36 17.87
C ALA A 854 13.31 12.63 17.51
N GLU A 855 12.40 12.55 16.54
CA GLU A 855 11.46 13.64 16.23
C GLU A 855 10.58 13.99 17.42
N ALA A 856 10.08 13.00 18.17
CA ALA A 856 9.31 13.24 19.38
C ALA A 856 10.16 13.98 20.42
N MET A 857 11.43 13.61 20.62
CA MET A 857 12.34 14.35 21.50
C MET A 857 12.57 15.79 21.03
N ARG A 858 12.73 16.01 19.72
CA ARG A 858 12.86 17.35 19.12
C ARG A 858 11.64 18.21 19.40
N GLU A 859 10.45 17.64 19.24
CA GLU A 859 9.20 18.33 19.52
C GLU A 859 9.03 18.66 21.01
N ILE A 860 9.44 17.76 21.90
CA ILE A 860 9.42 18.00 23.36
C ILE A 860 10.42 19.10 23.75
N SER A 861 11.64 19.03 23.25
CA SER A 861 12.71 20.00 23.52
C SER A 861 12.36 21.41 23.02
N SER A 862 11.78 21.51 21.82
CA SER A 862 11.28 22.78 21.28
C SER A 862 10.17 23.39 22.15
N ARG A 863 9.26 22.57 22.69
CA ARG A 863 8.19 23.03 23.60
C ARG A 863 8.71 23.43 24.98
N LEU A 864 9.85 22.90 25.39
CA LEU A 864 10.56 23.28 26.61
C LEU A 864 11.41 24.55 26.44
N GLU A 865 11.47 25.11 25.23
CA GLU A 865 12.32 26.26 24.88
C GLU A 865 13.81 26.00 25.18
N GLU A 866 14.24 24.75 25.04
CA GLU A 866 15.65 24.39 25.11
C GLU A 866 16.39 24.84 23.85
N MET A 867 17.69 25.09 23.98
CA MET A 867 18.51 25.44 22.82
C MET A 867 18.62 24.22 21.89
N PRO A 868 18.24 24.35 20.60
CA PRO A 868 18.39 23.27 19.64
C PRO A 868 19.88 22.99 19.37
N GLY A 869 20.20 21.71 19.22
CA GLY A 869 21.48 21.23 18.70
C GLY A 869 21.47 21.11 17.18
N GLU A 870 22.21 20.14 16.65
CA GLU A 870 22.32 19.87 15.21
C GLU A 870 20.96 19.57 14.58
N GLU A 871 20.66 20.24 13.45
CA GLU A 871 19.40 20.13 12.69
C GLU A 871 18.11 20.28 13.54
N GLY A 872 18.19 21.01 14.64
CA GLY A 872 17.06 21.27 15.53
C GLY A 872 16.80 20.18 16.56
N TYR A 873 17.54 19.06 16.56
CA TYR A 873 17.42 18.01 17.58
C TYR A 873 17.98 18.47 18.94
N PRO A 874 17.53 17.91 20.07
CA PRO A 874 18.08 18.27 21.37
C PRO A 874 19.55 17.86 21.51
N ALA A 875 20.33 18.64 22.25
CA ALA A 875 21.74 18.34 22.53
C ALA A 875 21.93 16.98 23.24
N TYR A 876 20.90 16.47 23.93
CA TYR A 876 20.94 15.17 24.62
C TYR A 876 20.55 13.97 23.73
N LEU A 877 20.26 14.15 22.43
CA LEU A 877 19.85 13.07 21.54
C LEU A 877 20.81 11.88 21.60
N ALA A 878 22.11 12.14 21.45
CA ALA A 878 23.15 11.11 21.48
C ALA A 878 23.16 10.32 22.81
N ALA A 879 23.04 11.03 23.93
CA ALA A 879 23.01 10.40 25.25
C ALA A 879 21.78 9.48 25.42
N ARG A 880 20.60 9.92 24.97
CA ARG A 880 19.37 9.11 25.04
C ARG A 880 19.40 7.88 24.15
N LEU A 881 19.90 8.02 22.92
CA LEU A 881 20.13 6.89 22.03
C LEU A 881 21.11 5.89 22.68
N SER A 882 22.19 6.39 23.30
CA SER A 882 23.18 5.54 23.99
C SER A 882 22.58 4.81 25.18
N ASP A 883 21.81 5.51 26.03
CA ASP A 883 21.14 4.92 27.20
C ASP A 883 20.21 3.79 26.77
N PHE A 884 19.54 3.94 25.63
CA PHE A 884 18.65 2.92 25.09
C PHE A 884 19.42 1.71 24.54
N TYR A 885 20.40 1.92 23.67
CA TYR A 885 21.16 0.81 23.07
C TYR A 885 22.07 0.09 24.08
N GLU A 886 22.55 0.76 25.14
CA GLU A 886 23.34 0.12 26.20
C GLU A 886 22.53 -0.85 27.07
N ARG A 887 21.19 -0.77 27.04
CA ARG A 887 20.32 -1.77 27.67
C ARG A 887 20.32 -3.10 26.92
N ALA A 888 20.73 -3.11 25.65
CA ALA A 888 21.04 -4.33 24.93
C ALA A 888 22.26 -5.02 25.55
N GLY A 889 22.30 -6.33 25.45
CA GLY A 889 23.42 -7.10 25.96
C GLY A 889 23.06 -8.53 26.27
N ARG A 890 24.06 -9.40 26.20
CA ARG A 890 24.02 -10.70 26.84
C ARG A 890 24.43 -10.53 28.29
N VAL A 891 23.68 -11.09 29.23
CA VAL A 891 23.90 -10.86 30.66
C VAL A 891 23.80 -12.16 31.46
N VAL A 892 24.43 -12.15 32.63
CA VAL A 892 24.10 -13.05 33.73
C VAL A 892 23.09 -12.32 34.61
N ASN A 893 21.90 -12.89 34.72
CA ASN A 893 20.80 -12.37 35.52
C ASN A 893 21.08 -12.56 37.01
N LEU A 894 20.26 -11.95 37.86
CA LEU A 894 20.42 -12.05 39.31
C LEU A 894 20.26 -13.49 39.82
N ASN A 895 19.35 -14.28 39.22
CA ASN A 895 19.18 -15.72 39.48
C ASN A 895 20.30 -16.61 38.88
N GLY A 896 21.31 -16.04 38.24
CA GLY A 896 22.40 -16.78 37.60
C GLY A 896 22.07 -17.37 36.21
N SER A 897 20.83 -17.27 35.73
CA SER A 897 20.50 -17.61 34.35
C SER A 897 21.19 -16.64 33.38
N LYS A 898 21.34 -17.09 32.13
CA LYS A 898 21.86 -16.25 31.05
C LYS A 898 20.70 -15.86 30.16
N GLY A 899 20.57 -14.58 29.85
CA GLY A 899 19.60 -14.08 28.88
C GLY A 899 20.25 -13.03 28.00
N SER A 900 19.57 -12.63 26.94
CA SER A 900 20.04 -11.58 26.06
C SER A 900 18.92 -10.69 25.53
N VAL A 901 19.24 -9.42 25.27
CA VAL A 901 18.35 -8.50 24.56
C VAL A 901 19.10 -7.99 23.34
N THR A 902 18.64 -8.39 22.16
CA THR A 902 19.17 -7.92 20.87
C THR A 902 18.27 -6.82 20.36
N ILE A 903 18.82 -5.64 20.08
CA ILE A 903 18.05 -4.48 19.61
C ILE A 903 18.31 -4.27 18.11
N ILE A 904 17.23 -4.21 17.34
CA ILE A 904 17.25 -3.88 15.91
C ILE A 904 16.44 -2.59 15.75
N GLY A 905 17.13 -1.47 15.52
CA GLY A 905 16.51 -0.17 15.30
C GLY A 905 16.33 0.11 13.81
N ALA A 906 15.11 0.38 13.36
CA ALA A 906 14.90 0.99 12.05
C ALA A 906 15.18 2.48 12.15
N VAL A 907 16.00 2.98 11.23
CA VAL A 907 16.30 4.41 11.08
C VAL A 907 15.73 4.81 9.73
N SER A 908 14.92 5.86 9.70
CA SER A 908 14.25 6.31 8.48
C SER A 908 14.72 7.73 8.17
N PRO A 909 15.97 7.90 7.67
CA PRO A 909 16.48 9.22 7.37
C PRO A 909 15.69 9.86 6.23
N PRO A 910 15.33 11.16 6.32
CA PRO A 910 14.72 11.88 5.22
C PRO A 910 15.59 11.78 3.97
N GLY A 911 15.03 11.26 2.88
CA GLY A 911 15.73 11.17 1.59
C GLY A 911 16.89 10.16 1.55
N GLY A 912 17.02 9.26 2.53
CA GLY A 912 18.10 8.27 2.56
C GLY A 912 19.46 8.86 2.98
N ASP A 913 19.49 10.07 3.54
CA ASP A 913 20.73 10.72 3.95
C ASP A 913 21.27 10.14 5.27
N PHE A 914 22.35 9.36 5.18
CA PHE A 914 22.99 8.78 6.36
C PHE A 914 23.76 9.81 7.20
N SER A 915 23.94 11.05 6.73
CA SER A 915 24.62 12.11 7.46
C SER A 915 23.74 12.80 8.52
N GLU A 916 22.43 12.58 8.51
CA GLU A 916 21.51 13.14 9.52
C GLU A 916 21.94 12.76 10.95
N PRO A 917 21.79 13.66 11.95
CA PRO A 917 22.18 13.42 13.33
C PRO A 917 21.63 12.12 13.94
N VAL A 918 20.42 11.68 13.61
CA VAL A 918 19.85 10.43 14.16
C VAL A 918 20.64 9.23 13.68
N THR A 919 20.91 9.15 12.37
CA THR A 919 21.68 8.07 11.76
C THR A 919 23.11 8.08 12.28
N GLN A 920 23.78 9.24 12.28
CA GLN A 920 25.16 9.38 12.75
C GLN A 920 25.32 9.01 14.23
N ASN A 921 24.42 9.49 15.10
CA ASN A 921 24.48 9.14 16.52
C ASN A 921 24.18 7.65 16.74
N THR A 922 23.24 7.07 15.99
CA THR A 922 22.96 5.63 16.05
C THR A 922 24.19 4.82 15.60
N LEU A 923 24.82 5.18 14.49
CA LEU A 923 26.02 4.53 13.94
C LEU A 923 27.22 4.55 14.91
N ARG A 924 27.35 5.59 15.73
CA ARG A 924 28.40 5.66 16.76
C ARG A 924 28.22 4.63 17.88
N ILE A 925 27.00 4.11 18.06
CA ILE A 925 26.64 3.24 19.18
C ILE A 925 26.43 1.80 18.73
N VAL A 926 25.71 1.60 17.62
CA VAL A 926 25.42 0.27 17.10
C VAL A 926 26.67 -0.38 16.51
N LYS A 927 26.79 -1.68 16.68
CA LYS A 927 27.94 -2.44 16.15
C LYS A 927 27.68 -3.06 14.79
N VAL A 928 26.42 -3.04 14.34
CA VAL A 928 26.02 -3.57 13.04
C VAL A 928 25.18 -2.55 12.33
N PHE A 929 25.46 -2.41 11.04
CA PHE A 929 24.76 -1.52 10.14
C PHE A 929 24.35 -2.29 8.89
N TRP A 930 23.05 -2.34 8.63
CA TRP A 930 22.48 -2.98 7.44
C TRP A 930 21.90 -1.90 6.52
N ALA A 931 22.76 -1.32 5.69
CA ALA A 931 22.39 -0.26 4.77
C ALA A 931 21.44 -0.80 3.69
N LEU A 932 20.17 -0.40 3.73
CA LEU A 932 19.26 -0.69 2.61
C LEU A 932 19.55 0.25 1.45
N ASP A 933 19.80 -0.32 0.27
CA ASP A 933 20.04 0.43 -0.96
C ASP A 933 18.87 0.31 -1.93
N ALA A 934 18.34 1.48 -2.30
CA ALA A 934 17.28 1.60 -3.30
C ALA A 934 17.73 1.09 -4.67
N LYS A 935 19.00 1.23 -5.07
CA LYS A 935 19.51 0.72 -6.36
C LYS A 935 19.49 -0.80 -6.40
N LEU A 936 19.88 -1.47 -5.31
CA LEU A 936 19.78 -2.94 -5.20
C LEU A 936 18.33 -3.43 -5.22
N ALA A 937 17.43 -2.74 -4.50
CA ALA A 937 16.00 -3.03 -4.58
C ALA A 937 15.48 -2.89 -6.02
N GLN A 938 15.79 -1.76 -6.67
CA GLN A 938 15.48 -1.51 -8.08
C GLN A 938 16.08 -2.57 -9.01
N ARG A 939 17.19 -3.23 -8.65
CA ARG A 939 17.87 -4.34 -9.36
C ARG A 939 17.42 -5.75 -8.95
N ARG A 940 16.34 -5.88 -8.14
CA ARG A 940 15.74 -7.18 -7.71
C ARG A 940 16.61 -7.96 -6.76
N HIS A 941 17.64 -7.32 -6.25
CA HIS A 941 18.48 -7.93 -5.28
C HIS A 941 17.78 -7.78 -3.93
N PHE A 942 17.10 -8.84 -3.50
CA PHE A 942 16.44 -8.90 -2.20
C PHE A 942 17.09 -9.99 -1.32
N PRO A 943 17.35 -9.74 -0.03
CA PRO A 943 17.24 -8.45 0.67
C PRO A 943 18.11 -7.35 0.03
N SER A 944 17.61 -6.12 0.01
CA SER A 944 18.25 -4.99 -0.69
C SER A 944 19.29 -4.30 0.19
N ILE A 945 20.22 -5.10 0.72
CA ILE A 945 21.27 -4.65 1.64
C ILE A 945 22.54 -4.44 0.82
N ASN A 946 23.10 -3.23 0.88
CA ASN A 946 24.38 -2.94 0.25
C ASN A 946 25.50 -3.59 1.04
N TRP A 947 26.18 -4.55 0.43
CA TRP A 947 27.26 -5.30 1.07
C TRP A 947 28.57 -4.51 1.21
N LEU A 948 28.72 -3.37 0.54
CA LEU A 948 29.90 -2.51 0.69
C LEU A 948 29.72 -1.47 1.80
N ASP A 949 28.51 -0.93 1.94
CA ASP A 949 28.19 0.07 2.96
C ASP A 949 27.83 -0.58 4.31
N SER A 950 27.30 -1.80 4.28
CA SER A 950 26.95 -2.55 5.50
C SER A 950 28.18 -3.11 6.18
N TYR A 951 28.12 -3.23 7.50
CA TYR A 951 29.22 -3.80 8.28
C TYR A 951 28.72 -4.48 9.56
N SER A 952 29.55 -5.38 10.09
CA SER A 952 29.37 -5.96 11.42
C SER A 952 30.70 -5.98 12.18
N LEU A 953 30.70 -5.37 13.36
CA LEU A 953 31.84 -5.40 14.29
C LEU A 953 31.85 -6.65 15.18
N TYR A 954 30.88 -7.56 15.04
CA TYR A 954 30.81 -8.79 15.83
C TYR A 954 31.62 -9.94 15.25
N LEU A 955 32.06 -9.85 14.00
CA LEU A 955 32.74 -10.93 13.26
C LEU A 955 33.86 -11.59 14.08
N LYS A 956 34.82 -10.79 14.55
CA LYS A 956 35.95 -11.26 15.36
C LYS A 956 35.55 -11.91 16.69
N THR A 957 34.42 -11.48 17.27
CA THR A 957 33.92 -12.05 18.55
C THR A 957 33.14 -13.36 18.31
N LEU A 958 32.58 -13.53 17.12
CA LEU A 958 31.78 -14.69 16.74
C LEU A 958 32.63 -15.79 16.05
N GLU A 959 33.86 -15.47 15.66
CA GLU A 959 34.79 -16.37 14.96
C GLU A 959 34.93 -17.73 15.67
N ASP A 960 35.26 -17.73 16.98
CA ASP A 960 35.37 -18.96 17.78
C ASP A 960 34.10 -19.81 17.73
N TRP A 961 32.93 -19.15 17.74
CA TRP A 961 31.65 -19.82 17.70
C TRP A 961 31.40 -20.46 16.32
N TYR A 962 31.67 -19.73 15.23
CA TYR A 962 31.52 -20.26 13.87
C TYR A 962 32.49 -21.41 13.60
N ASN A 963 33.74 -21.30 14.03
CA ASN A 963 34.74 -22.35 13.90
C ASN A 963 34.32 -23.65 14.62
N THR A 964 33.64 -23.52 15.76
CA THR A 964 33.19 -24.67 16.57
C THR A 964 31.87 -25.26 16.08
N ASN A 965 30.90 -24.43 15.67
CA ASN A 965 29.51 -24.86 15.42
C ASN A 965 29.15 -24.98 13.93
N VAL A 966 29.91 -24.37 13.02
CA VAL A 966 29.65 -24.40 11.57
C VAL A 966 30.79 -25.13 10.86
N SER A 967 31.96 -24.50 10.77
CA SER A 967 33.17 -25.08 10.18
C SER A 967 34.37 -24.16 10.43
N PRO A 968 35.59 -24.68 10.64
CA PRO A 968 36.82 -23.87 10.69
C PRO A 968 37.08 -23.03 9.43
N GLU A 969 36.57 -23.48 8.26
CA GLU A 969 36.73 -22.79 6.97
C GLU A 969 35.74 -21.63 6.78
N TRP A 970 34.76 -21.44 7.69
CA TRP A 970 33.68 -20.47 7.48
C TRP A 970 34.19 -19.03 7.33
N THR A 971 35.14 -18.63 8.19
CA THR A 971 35.69 -17.27 8.17
C THR A 971 36.46 -17.01 6.87
N GLU A 972 37.26 -17.97 6.43
CA GLU A 972 38.03 -17.89 5.18
C GLU A 972 37.12 -17.77 3.95
N LEU A 973 36.11 -18.65 3.83
CA LEU A 973 35.14 -18.60 2.73
C LEU A 973 34.36 -17.28 2.68
N ARG A 974 34.05 -16.71 3.85
CA ARG A 974 33.37 -15.42 3.95
C ARG A 974 34.28 -14.27 3.51
N GLU A 975 35.55 -14.30 3.93
CA GLU A 975 36.55 -13.30 3.53
C GLU A 975 36.78 -13.34 2.01
N GLU A 976 36.92 -14.52 1.42
CA GLU A 976 37.02 -14.73 -0.03
C GLU A 976 35.81 -14.15 -0.78
N ALA A 977 34.60 -14.43 -0.30
CA ALA A 977 33.37 -13.89 -0.88
C ALA A 977 33.34 -12.35 -0.83
N MET A 978 33.77 -11.76 0.29
CA MET A 978 33.79 -10.31 0.44
C MET A 978 34.87 -9.66 -0.42
N GLU A 979 36.07 -10.24 -0.48
CA GLU A 979 37.16 -9.75 -1.33
C GLU A 979 36.76 -9.77 -2.81
N THR A 980 36.10 -10.85 -3.24
CA THR A 980 35.58 -10.98 -4.61
C THR A 980 34.54 -9.90 -4.94
N LEU A 981 33.60 -9.62 -4.01
CA LEU A 981 32.59 -8.58 -4.18
C LEU A 981 33.18 -7.15 -4.15
N GLN A 982 34.29 -6.93 -3.43
CA GLN A 982 35.03 -5.66 -3.46
C GLN A 982 35.74 -5.47 -4.80
N LYS A 983 36.48 -6.49 -5.26
CA LYS A 983 37.11 -6.50 -6.60
C LYS A 983 36.09 -6.29 -7.71
N GLU A 984 34.89 -6.88 -7.60
CA GLU A 984 33.80 -6.62 -8.54
C GLU A 984 33.47 -5.14 -8.63
N SER A 985 33.37 -4.43 -7.50
CA SER A 985 33.04 -3.00 -7.49
C SER A 985 34.09 -2.16 -8.21
N GLU A 986 35.38 -2.45 -7.98
CA GLU A 986 36.50 -1.77 -8.64
C GLU A 986 36.49 -2.05 -10.16
N LEU A 987 36.27 -3.30 -10.55
CA LEU A 987 36.18 -3.70 -11.95
C LEU A 987 34.97 -3.09 -12.64
N GLN A 988 33.82 -2.97 -11.97
CA GLN A 988 32.60 -2.38 -12.54
C GLN A 988 32.78 -0.90 -12.91
N GLU A 989 33.63 -0.14 -12.21
CA GLU A 989 33.97 1.23 -12.61
C GLU A 989 34.74 1.27 -13.94
N ILE A 990 35.68 0.33 -14.11
CA ILE A 990 36.44 0.17 -15.36
C ILE A 990 35.51 -0.30 -16.49
N VAL A 991 34.66 -1.30 -16.23
CA VAL A 991 33.68 -1.81 -17.19
C VAL A 991 32.74 -0.72 -17.70
N GLN A 992 32.34 0.21 -16.84
CA GLN A 992 31.49 1.35 -17.26
C GLN A 992 32.19 2.29 -18.25
N LEU A 993 33.53 2.33 -18.25
CA LEU A 993 34.32 3.19 -19.14
C LEU A 993 34.72 2.49 -20.44
N VAL A 994 35.15 1.22 -20.37
CA VAL A 994 35.75 0.50 -21.52
C VAL A 994 34.97 -0.73 -21.99
N GLY A 995 33.93 -1.14 -21.27
CA GLY A 995 33.16 -2.37 -21.52
C GLY A 995 33.80 -3.63 -20.90
N SER A 996 33.01 -4.67 -20.69
CA SER A 996 33.46 -5.93 -20.06
C SER A 996 34.44 -6.72 -20.93
N ASP A 997 34.29 -6.62 -22.25
CA ASP A 997 35.08 -7.39 -23.22
C ASP A 997 36.53 -6.87 -23.32
N ALA A 998 36.79 -5.66 -22.84
CA ALA A 998 38.11 -5.05 -22.79
C ALA A 998 38.93 -5.48 -21.56
N LEU A 999 38.32 -6.16 -20.59
CA LEU A 999 39.03 -6.66 -19.42
C LEU A 999 39.81 -7.95 -19.76
N PRO A 1000 40.95 -8.21 -19.12
CA PRO A 1000 41.63 -9.50 -19.25
C PRO A 1000 40.77 -10.64 -18.68
N GLU A 1001 41.03 -11.88 -19.14
CA GLU A 1001 40.15 -13.04 -18.90
C GLU A 1001 40.01 -13.39 -17.40
N ASP A 1002 41.05 -13.16 -16.59
CA ASP A 1002 41.03 -13.34 -15.13
C ASP A 1002 40.04 -12.38 -14.43
N GLN A 1003 39.98 -11.13 -14.89
CA GLN A 1003 39.07 -10.12 -14.36
C GLN A 1003 37.63 -10.37 -14.82
N GLN A 1004 37.45 -10.84 -16.06
CA GLN A 1004 36.13 -11.29 -16.54
C GLN A 1004 35.61 -12.48 -15.70
N LEU A 1005 36.49 -13.42 -15.35
CA LEU A 1005 36.14 -14.55 -14.50
C LEU A 1005 35.78 -14.10 -13.08
N THR A 1006 36.52 -13.14 -12.54
CA THR A 1006 36.24 -12.53 -11.22
C THR A 1006 34.83 -11.92 -11.17
N LEU A 1007 34.41 -11.21 -12.23
CA LEU A 1007 33.05 -10.66 -12.33
C LEU A 1007 31.97 -11.76 -12.36
N GLU A 1008 32.25 -12.89 -12.99
CA GLU A 1008 31.32 -14.02 -13.05
C GLU A 1008 31.19 -14.72 -11.68
N ILE A 1009 32.30 -14.93 -10.98
CA ILE A 1009 32.28 -15.50 -9.61
C ILE A 1009 31.57 -14.55 -8.65
N ALA A 1010 31.82 -13.24 -8.74
CA ALA A 1010 31.08 -12.25 -7.95
C ALA A 1010 29.58 -12.29 -8.23
N ARG A 1011 29.17 -12.48 -9.50
CA ARG A 1011 27.76 -12.69 -9.87
C ARG A 1011 27.18 -13.93 -9.19
N MET A 1012 27.93 -15.03 -9.08
CA MET A 1012 27.48 -16.22 -8.34
C MET A 1012 27.27 -15.91 -6.86
N PHE A 1013 28.18 -15.20 -6.20
CA PHE A 1013 27.96 -14.77 -4.80
C PHE A 1013 26.71 -13.90 -4.67
N ARG A 1014 26.48 -12.92 -5.55
CA ARG A 1014 25.28 -12.07 -5.53
C ARG A 1014 23.99 -12.87 -5.75
N GLU A 1015 23.92 -13.64 -6.83
CA GLU A 1015 22.67 -14.27 -7.26
C GLU A 1015 22.39 -15.58 -6.51
N TYR A 1016 23.41 -16.36 -6.16
CA TYR A 1016 23.22 -17.70 -5.59
C TYR A 1016 23.20 -17.61 -4.06
N PHE A 1017 24.05 -16.77 -3.46
CA PHE A 1017 24.15 -16.61 -2.01
C PHE A 1017 23.40 -15.40 -1.47
N LEU A 1018 23.70 -14.16 -1.91
CA LEU A 1018 23.12 -12.95 -1.28
C LEU A 1018 21.63 -12.77 -1.56
N GLN A 1019 21.18 -13.06 -2.78
CA GLN A 1019 19.76 -13.00 -3.12
C GLN A 1019 18.97 -14.11 -2.45
N GLN A 1020 18.00 -13.74 -1.64
CA GLN A 1020 17.08 -14.63 -0.94
C GLN A 1020 15.63 -14.17 -1.06
N ASN A 1021 14.77 -15.06 -1.53
CA ASN A 1021 13.36 -14.76 -1.76
C ASN A 1021 12.52 -15.05 -0.50
N ALA A 1022 12.17 -13.97 0.21
CA ALA A 1022 11.32 -13.96 1.38
C ALA A 1022 9.92 -14.63 1.20
N TYR A 1023 9.41 -14.71 -0.02
CA TYR A 1023 8.09 -15.26 -0.34
C TYR A 1023 8.14 -16.72 -0.84
N HIS A 1024 9.33 -17.24 -1.14
CA HIS A 1024 9.46 -18.62 -1.61
C HIS A 1024 9.42 -19.60 -0.43
N PRO A 1025 8.64 -20.69 -0.47
CA PRO A 1025 8.41 -21.56 0.69
C PRO A 1025 9.66 -22.26 1.24
N ILE A 1026 10.74 -22.35 0.46
CA ILE A 1026 12.01 -22.98 0.84
C ILE A 1026 13.06 -21.89 1.11
N ASP A 1027 13.40 -21.10 0.08
CA ASP A 1027 14.37 -20.00 0.16
C ASP A 1027 14.04 -18.89 1.19
N THR A 1028 12.82 -18.80 1.74
CA THR A 1028 12.48 -17.82 2.80
C THR A 1028 13.37 -17.96 4.05
N TYR A 1029 13.89 -19.15 4.33
CA TYR A 1029 14.75 -19.44 5.48
C TYR A 1029 15.91 -20.38 5.11
N CYS A 1030 17.13 -20.02 5.52
CA CYS A 1030 18.34 -20.80 5.24
C CYS A 1030 19.16 -21.04 6.52
N THR A 1031 19.38 -22.31 6.89
CA THR A 1031 20.20 -22.69 8.05
C THR A 1031 21.68 -22.41 7.81
N LEU A 1032 22.46 -22.15 8.87
CA LEU A 1032 23.90 -21.89 8.75
C LEU A 1032 24.67 -23.02 8.04
N GLU A 1033 24.30 -24.29 8.27
CA GLU A 1033 24.92 -25.41 7.58
C GLU A 1033 24.71 -25.36 6.05
N LYS A 1034 23.50 -25.02 5.61
CA LYS A 1034 23.20 -24.82 4.17
C LYS A 1034 23.95 -23.62 3.62
N GLN A 1035 24.06 -22.54 4.39
CA GLN A 1035 24.83 -21.35 4.01
C GLN A 1035 26.31 -21.70 3.78
N TYR A 1036 26.91 -22.49 4.67
CA TYR A 1036 28.30 -22.94 4.55
C TYR A 1036 28.50 -23.79 3.29
N LYS A 1037 27.64 -24.79 3.09
CA LYS A 1037 27.69 -25.66 1.91
C LYS A 1037 27.56 -24.88 0.59
N LEU A 1038 26.72 -23.85 0.55
CA LEU A 1038 26.59 -22.95 -0.61
C LEU A 1038 27.85 -22.13 -0.86
N LEU A 1039 28.40 -21.46 0.17
CA LEU A 1039 29.64 -20.69 0.04
C LEU A 1039 30.79 -21.58 -0.42
N LYS A 1040 30.94 -22.77 0.19
CA LYS A 1040 31.97 -23.74 -0.18
C LYS A 1040 31.82 -24.24 -1.62
N ALA A 1041 30.60 -24.44 -2.10
CA ALA A 1041 30.37 -24.85 -3.49
C ALA A 1041 30.76 -23.76 -4.49
N ILE A 1042 30.44 -22.49 -4.19
CA ILE A 1042 30.82 -21.34 -5.03
C ILE A 1042 32.34 -21.15 -5.03
N SER A 1043 32.99 -21.20 -3.86
CA SER A 1043 34.46 -21.12 -3.74
C SER A 1043 35.16 -22.31 -4.42
N LYS A 1044 34.62 -23.53 -4.32
CA LYS A 1044 35.16 -24.68 -5.07
C LYS A 1044 35.11 -24.46 -6.58
N PHE A 1045 34.01 -23.94 -7.11
CA PHE A 1045 33.90 -23.57 -8.52
C PHE A 1045 34.92 -22.48 -8.89
N ALA A 1046 35.07 -21.45 -8.05
CA ALA A 1046 36.04 -20.37 -8.26
C ALA A 1046 37.47 -20.92 -8.40
N HIS A 1047 37.93 -21.75 -7.47
CA HIS A 1047 39.26 -22.36 -7.51
C HIS A 1047 39.48 -23.24 -8.74
N GLN A 1048 38.52 -24.10 -9.10
CA GLN A 1048 38.63 -24.94 -10.30
C GLN A 1048 38.62 -24.11 -11.59
N ALA A 1049 37.83 -23.03 -11.62
CA ALA A 1049 37.77 -22.12 -12.75
C ALA A 1049 39.09 -21.34 -12.96
N TYR A 1050 39.72 -20.85 -11.89
CA TYR A 1050 41.02 -20.19 -12.00
C TYR A 1050 42.12 -21.17 -12.44
N ASN A 1051 42.16 -22.39 -11.89
CA ASN A 1051 43.13 -23.40 -12.34
C ASN A 1051 42.95 -23.75 -13.83
N ALA A 1052 41.71 -23.94 -14.28
CA ALA A 1052 41.43 -24.23 -15.69
C ALA A 1052 41.82 -23.05 -16.61
N LEU A 1053 41.64 -21.81 -16.15
CA LEU A 1053 42.06 -20.62 -16.90
C LEU A 1053 43.59 -20.57 -17.01
N ASP A 1054 44.32 -20.86 -15.92
CA ASP A 1054 45.79 -20.92 -15.90
C ASP A 1054 46.34 -22.04 -16.81
N ASP A 1055 45.61 -23.16 -16.93
CA ASP A 1055 45.91 -24.25 -17.87
C ASP A 1055 45.55 -23.91 -19.34
N GLY A 1056 45.04 -22.70 -19.61
CA GLY A 1056 44.79 -22.17 -20.95
C GLY A 1056 43.39 -22.47 -21.51
N VAL A 1057 42.43 -22.87 -20.67
CA VAL A 1057 41.04 -23.09 -21.09
C VAL A 1057 40.35 -21.73 -21.30
N PRO A 1058 39.74 -21.46 -22.47
CA PRO A 1058 39.06 -20.20 -22.71
C PRO A 1058 37.90 -19.97 -21.74
N ILE A 1059 37.79 -18.76 -21.19
CA ILE A 1059 36.73 -18.36 -20.24
C ILE A 1059 35.30 -18.70 -20.73
N THR A 1060 35.05 -18.58 -22.04
CA THR A 1060 33.74 -18.88 -22.63
C THR A 1060 33.30 -20.33 -22.41
N LYS A 1061 34.23 -21.28 -22.33
CA LYS A 1061 33.92 -22.68 -22.02
C LYS A 1061 33.62 -22.88 -20.53
N ILE A 1062 34.36 -22.20 -19.66
CA ILE A 1062 34.16 -22.26 -18.20
C ILE A 1062 32.79 -21.66 -17.82
N ILE A 1063 32.42 -20.53 -18.41
CA ILE A 1063 31.11 -19.88 -18.17
C ILE A 1063 29.95 -20.76 -18.67
N ALA A 1064 30.16 -21.58 -19.71
CA ALA A 1064 29.13 -22.43 -20.31
C ALA A 1064 28.89 -23.77 -19.58
N LEU A 1065 29.57 -24.02 -18.46
CA LEU A 1065 29.41 -25.24 -17.67
C LEU A 1065 27.98 -25.41 -17.14
N LYS A 1066 27.43 -26.62 -17.27
CA LYS A 1066 26.05 -26.92 -16.87
C LYS A 1066 25.92 -27.03 -15.36
N SER A 1067 26.97 -27.52 -14.67
CA SER A 1067 27.03 -27.56 -13.21
C SER A 1067 26.82 -26.19 -12.57
N LYS A 1068 27.34 -25.10 -13.19
CA LYS A 1068 27.15 -23.72 -12.73
C LYS A 1068 25.68 -23.30 -12.73
N ASP A 1069 24.96 -23.54 -13.83
CA ASP A 1069 23.54 -23.19 -13.96
C ASP A 1069 22.63 -24.04 -13.05
N GLU A 1070 23.01 -25.29 -12.79
CA GLU A 1070 22.31 -26.14 -11.81
C GLU A 1070 22.57 -25.70 -10.38
N LEU A 1071 23.77 -25.22 -10.05
CA LEU A 1071 24.13 -24.70 -8.71
C LEU A 1071 23.22 -23.53 -8.30
N ALA A 1072 22.86 -22.66 -9.26
CA ALA A 1072 21.94 -21.53 -9.03
C ALA A 1072 20.57 -21.95 -8.48
N LYS A 1073 20.11 -23.17 -8.81
CA LYS A 1073 18.77 -23.68 -8.48
C LYS A 1073 18.72 -24.37 -7.12
N VAL A 1074 19.86 -24.80 -6.59
CA VAL A 1074 19.96 -25.62 -5.36
C VAL A 1074 19.29 -24.97 -4.15
N LYS A 1075 19.36 -23.64 -4.04
CA LYS A 1075 18.71 -22.91 -2.93
C LYS A 1075 17.18 -23.04 -2.89
N PHE A 1076 16.55 -23.48 -3.97
CA PHE A 1076 15.11 -23.71 -4.05
C PHE A 1076 14.70 -25.17 -3.80
N GLU A 1077 15.65 -26.08 -3.61
CA GLU A 1077 15.39 -27.52 -3.47
C GLU A 1077 15.13 -27.95 -2.03
N LYS A 1078 14.17 -28.86 -1.83
CA LYS A 1078 13.89 -29.43 -0.51
C LYS A 1078 14.99 -30.39 -0.06
N ASP A 1079 15.44 -31.25 -0.98
CA ASP A 1079 16.51 -32.22 -0.76
C ASP A 1079 17.87 -31.61 -1.16
N PHE A 1080 18.27 -30.60 -0.37
CA PHE A 1080 19.42 -29.76 -0.64
C PHE A 1080 20.74 -30.56 -0.72
N ASP A 1081 20.97 -31.46 0.23
CA ASP A 1081 22.27 -32.14 0.36
C ASP A 1081 22.53 -33.11 -0.80
N ASN A 1082 21.56 -33.97 -1.13
CA ASN A 1082 21.71 -34.95 -2.22
C ASN A 1082 21.88 -34.25 -3.58
N LYS A 1083 21.12 -33.19 -3.82
CA LYS A 1083 21.20 -32.44 -5.09
C LYS A 1083 22.51 -31.67 -5.19
N LEU A 1084 22.98 -31.06 -4.10
CA LEU A 1084 24.28 -30.38 -4.08
C LEU A 1084 25.42 -31.37 -4.33
N GLU A 1085 25.44 -32.53 -3.67
CA GLU A 1085 26.46 -33.56 -3.91
C GLU A 1085 26.48 -34.05 -5.35
N SER A 1086 25.31 -34.24 -5.96
CA SER A 1086 25.21 -34.62 -7.37
C SER A 1086 25.81 -33.55 -8.28
N ILE A 1087 25.55 -32.27 -8.00
CA ILE A 1087 26.07 -31.14 -8.79
C ILE A 1087 27.59 -31.01 -8.61
N LEU A 1088 28.09 -31.19 -7.38
CA LEU A 1088 29.53 -31.15 -7.12
C LEU A 1088 30.29 -32.27 -7.84
N LYS A 1089 29.68 -33.47 -7.97
CA LYS A 1089 30.24 -34.56 -8.77
C LYS A 1089 30.23 -34.25 -10.26
N GLU A 1090 29.11 -33.74 -10.79
CA GLU A 1090 29.00 -33.29 -12.19
C GLU A 1090 30.03 -32.19 -12.49
N MET A 1091 30.21 -31.24 -11.57
CA MET A 1091 31.23 -30.19 -11.67
C MET A 1091 32.65 -30.75 -11.72
N ASP A 1092 32.99 -31.71 -10.84
CA ASP A 1092 34.31 -32.35 -10.85
C ASP A 1092 34.58 -33.18 -12.12
N GLU A 1093 33.53 -33.72 -12.75
CA GLU A 1093 33.63 -34.43 -14.04
C GLU A 1093 33.77 -33.44 -15.20
N GLU A 1094 33.04 -32.33 -15.19
CA GLU A 1094 33.11 -31.28 -16.21
C GLU A 1094 34.50 -30.63 -16.27
N PHE A 1095 35.08 -30.26 -15.11
CA PHE A 1095 36.43 -29.69 -15.07
C PHE A 1095 37.51 -30.71 -15.45
N ARG A 1096 37.36 -31.99 -15.08
CA ARG A 1096 38.27 -33.07 -15.52
C ARG A 1096 38.23 -33.34 -17.02
N ASN A 1097 37.19 -32.93 -17.74
CA ASN A 1097 37.14 -33.02 -19.20
C ASN A 1097 37.92 -31.90 -19.90
N PHE A 1098 38.38 -30.88 -19.15
CA PHE A 1098 39.24 -29.82 -19.66
C PHE A 1098 40.74 -30.10 -19.48
N GLU A 1099 41.10 -30.88 -18.45
CA GLU A 1099 42.41 -31.52 -18.29
C GLU A 1099 42.66 -32.56 -19.41
#